data_AF-A0AAP7ZHT4-F1
#
_entry.id   AF-A0AAP7ZHT4-F1
#
_cell.length_a   1.000
_cell.length_b   1.000
_cell.length_c   1.000
_cell.angle_alpha   90.00
_cell.angle_beta   90.00
_cell.angle_gamma   90.00
#
_symmetry.space_group_name_H-M   'P 1'
#
loop_
_entity.id
_entity.type
_entity.pdbx_description
1 polymer ?
#
loop_
_entity_poly.entity_id
_entity_poly.type
_entity_poly.pdbx_seq_one_letter_code
_entity_poly.pdbx_strand_id
1 'polypeptide(L)'
;MNADVNPTEIRRAAIHALDQSKRPVRLDWGRRQSTLANVLVPQYIDITEGLCTGIEGTVTCLSTRPDLPPETFLGRPVSLQLVTDRGKLHPINGIVTHARMGHSDGALTCLQLTVRDALTILEQRTNNRIFRRMSLPDILETLIREWRGRSPTLARAFDFELLIDHARYPARQQIRQAGESDAAFIRRLCRFAGLFWFIRAGKRDGTDSDTPVHTLVFCDNPMLLPQSPAGTQSLTGTVPYHHGAAVKDSDSITLLAAARSLVPGGVRRASGDYKTGKMDVAEFDTIIDQGEAGNGLATLLTDWVIDPPHAGDSRDDHTRLAKARILAHEHRAECVHGASDVRNLPPGTWFTPSGHREIDNRKPEERQHIVVNLRHRAINNFPKALGEQAQALFAASRWQFDPLPLGEDGQSRYENTFVCVRRGVPLTPAFDPRIDFPPVEPFSAWVVAGQGESVHCDEYGRIKVRIPGLHPDDHAHAQGTGTSGTERDSAWVRWVTPWAGPNYGVDMLPRAGMEVLIGHLGGDPDKMIVLGTVHGGPNRPATFSGVGSLPGNKHITGIKTQEIDGTGFGQLRFDDTSGKVSSQLASTHAATELNLGYLTHPRTDGHAKDRGEGAELATRAAAVVRALRGLMLTTFAFSAGHQLDRDHLNTLLAEGLELFKALGDYAGQHGGAAADTAAQDQLASILKNWDPSGANGGAANDAQAILAFGAAAGSVNLTPKTHVTYAGQNIDQVAQQHLQLTSGQRFNAFAGQGMHLFARGQGIQAIANEGPLVLQAQADALMATAQKGIKFAANEQVVITGKTLRFVAEDGSSITIGDGGITLHTNGAFKALAGAHDWGGPAADSAARANFAKTPTDQRFRAHYTGDTEAPITYAANQPHDIRLPDGSRIKGKSDGGGLTDILKDNAMRIANINMFKLKL
;
A
#
# COMPACT_ATOMS: atom_id res chain seq x y z
N MET A 1 -88.89 -28.97 -29.63
CA MET A 1 -88.45 -30.00 -30.59
C MET A 1 -86.93 -30.06 -30.46
N ASN A 2 -86.45 -30.95 -29.58
CA ASN A 2 -85.04 -31.11 -29.27
C ASN A 2 -84.39 -31.91 -30.41
N ALA A 3 -83.48 -31.28 -31.15
CA ALA A 3 -82.56 -32.01 -32.00
C ALA A 3 -81.37 -32.39 -31.11
N ASP A 4 -81.28 -33.67 -30.76
CA ASP A 4 -80.10 -34.29 -30.17
C ASP A 4 -78.92 -34.13 -31.14
N VAL A 5 -78.10 -33.11 -30.91
CA VAL A 5 -76.82 -32.96 -31.61
C VAL A 5 -75.82 -33.88 -30.92
N ASN A 6 -75.37 -34.89 -31.67
CA ASN A 6 -74.42 -35.89 -31.21
C ASN A 6 -73.09 -35.23 -30.77
N PRO A 7 -72.62 -35.41 -29.52
CA PRO A 7 -71.35 -34.85 -29.03
C PRO A 7 -70.14 -35.23 -29.91
N THR A 8 -70.25 -36.36 -30.61
CA THR A 8 -69.21 -36.88 -31.51
C THR A 8 -69.10 -36.09 -32.81
N GLU A 9 -70.20 -35.52 -33.32
CA GLU A 9 -70.20 -34.68 -34.53
C GLU A 9 -69.68 -33.27 -34.23
N ILE A 10 -70.00 -32.71 -33.07
CA ILE A 10 -69.44 -31.43 -32.58
C ILE A 10 -67.91 -31.56 -32.43
N ARG A 11 -67.44 -32.68 -31.86
CA ARG A 11 -65.99 -32.94 -31.71
C ARG A 11 -65.28 -33.10 -33.06
N ARG A 12 -65.90 -33.76 -34.05
CA ARG A 12 -65.36 -33.89 -35.42
C ARG A 12 -65.32 -32.55 -36.17
N ALA A 13 -66.37 -31.74 -36.05
CA ALA A 13 -66.43 -30.40 -36.63
C ALA A 13 -65.41 -29.45 -35.98
N ALA A 14 -65.22 -29.53 -34.66
CA ALA A 14 -64.20 -28.77 -33.93
C ALA A 14 -62.77 -29.16 -34.35
N ILE A 15 -62.49 -30.46 -34.55
CA ILE A 15 -61.17 -30.94 -35.01
C ILE A 15 -60.83 -30.40 -36.41
N HIS A 16 -61.77 -30.42 -37.36
CA HIS A 16 -61.55 -29.85 -38.70
C HIS A 16 -61.45 -28.31 -38.67
N ALA A 17 -62.17 -27.64 -37.77
CA ALA A 17 -62.10 -26.19 -37.59
C ALA A 17 -60.82 -25.73 -36.87
N LEU A 18 -60.04 -26.64 -36.26
CA LEU A 18 -58.77 -26.34 -35.60
C LEU A 18 -57.54 -26.71 -36.46
N ASP A 19 -57.74 -26.97 -37.76
CA ASP A 19 -56.64 -27.02 -38.72
C ASP A 19 -56.00 -25.63 -38.90
N GLN A 20 -54.66 -25.58 -38.82
CA GLN A 20 -53.85 -24.36 -38.99
C GLN A 20 -53.48 -24.07 -40.44
N SER A 21 -53.66 -25.03 -41.37
CA SER A 21 -53.19 -24.91 -42.77
C SER A 21 -53.82 -23.76 -43.56
N LYS A 22 -55.05 -23.37 -43.21
CA LYS A 22 -55.82 -22.27 -43.84
C LYS A 22 -55.98 -21.05 -42.94
N ARG A 23 -55.14 -20.93 -41.91
CA ARG A 23 -55.21 -19.85 -40.92
C ARG A 23 -54.23 -18.72 -41.23
N PRO A 24 -54.64 -17.44 -41.07
CA PRO A 24 -53.77 -16.26 -41.21
C PRO A 24 -52.69 -16.19 -40.14
N VAL A 25 -52.89 -16.85 -38.99
CA VAL A 25 -51.86 -16.99 -37.97
C VAL A 25 -51.74 -18.45 -37.53
N ARG A 26 -50.50 -18.91 -37.35
CA ARG A 26 -50.16 -20.29 -37.03
C ARG A 26 -49.12 -20.36 -35.91
N LEU A 27 -49.16 -21.42 -35.13
CA LEU A 27 -48.11 -21.83 -34.21
C LEU A 27 -47.34 -23.01 -34.81
N ASP A 28 -46.04 -22.81 -34.98
CA ASP A 28 -45.11 -23.85 -35.39
C ASP A 28 -44.11 -24.15 -34.26
N TRP A 29 -44.01 -25.43 -33.93
CA TRP A 29 -43.13 -25.96 -32.87
C TRP A 29 -41.86 -26.60 -33.45
N GLY A 30 -41.71 -26.61 -34.78
CA GLY A 30 -40.63 -27.25 -35.51
C GLY A 30 -40.79 -28.76 -35.66
N ARG A 31 -39.99 -29.34 -36.56
CA ARG A 31 -40.03 -30.77 -36.92
C ARG A 31 -39.83 -31.69 -35.71
N ARG A 32 -39.03 -31.27 -34.74
CA ARG A 32 -38.69 -32.07 -33.55
C ARG A 32 -39.84 -32.17 -32.54
N GLN A 33 -40.78 -31.24 -32.58
CA GLN A 33 -41.92 -31.17 -31.67
C GLN A 33 -43.24 -31.36 -32.42
N SER A 34 -43.22 -32.17 -33.49
CA SER A 34 -44.38 -32.45 -34.34
C SER A 34 -45.58 -33.02 -33.57
N THR A 35 -45.37 -33.62 -32.40
CA THR A 35 -46.45 -34.08 -31.50
C THR A 35 -47.25 -32.94 -30.86
N LEU A 36 -46.71 -31.72 -30.82
CA LEU A 36 -47.43 -30.50 -30.43
C LEU A 36 -48.12 -29.82 -31.62
N ALA A 37 -47.82 -30.24 -32.85
CA ALA A 37 -48.51 -29.72 -34.02
C ALA A 37 -50.00 -30.02 -33.91
N ASN A 38 -50.82 -29.00 -34.14
CA ASN A 38 -52.29 -29.06 -34.03
C ASN A 38 -52.84 -29.35 -32.63
N VAL A 39 -52.01 -29.31 -31.57
CA VAL A 39 -52.49 -29.39 -30.18
C VAL A 39 -53.08 -28.05 -29.73
N LEU A 40 -52.44 -26.95 -30.15
CA LEU A 40 -52.88 -25.59 -29.87
C LEU A 40 -53.09 -24.84 -31.16
N VAL A 41 -54.18 -24.09 -31.23
CA VAL A 41 -54.46 -23.17 -32.33
C VAL A 41 -54.59 -21.76 -31.77
N PRO A 42 -53.79 -20.78 -32.24
CA PRO A 42 -53.85 -19.42 -31.72
C PRO A 42 -55.14 -18.74 -32.16
N GLN A 43 -55.75 -17.96 -31.27
CA GLN A 43 -56.92 -17.14 -31.54
C GLN A 43 -56.64 -15.65 -31.36
N TYR A 44 -56.06 -15.25 -30.23
CA TYR A 44 -55.67 -13.86 -29.95
C TYR A 44 -54.17 -13.79 -29.72
N ILE A 45 -53.52 -12.83 -30.38
CA ILE A 45 -52.09 -12.57 -30.25
C ILE A 45 -51.91 -11.11 -29.88
N ASP A 46 -51.04 -10.87 -28.91
CA ASP A 46 -50.55 -9.56 -28.54
C ASP A 46 -49.06 -9.68 -28.21
N ILE A 47 -48.19 -9.34 -29.16
CA ILE A 47 -46.74 -9.49 -29.04
C ILE A 47 -46.04 -8.18 -29.36
N THR A 48 -45.10 -7.80 -28.51
CA THR A 48 -44.18 -6.69 -28.72
C THR A 48 -42.80 -7.21 -29.10
N GLU A 49 -42.17 -6.55 -30.06
CA GLU A 49 -40.79 -6.75 -30.47
C GLU A 49 -40.11 -5.39 -30.52
N GLY A 50 -38.88 -5.29 -30.02
CA GLY A 50 -38.16 -4.01 -30.10
C GLY A 50 -36.67 -4.09 -29.87
N LEU A 51 -35.99 -3.06 -30.36
CA LEU A 51 -34.59 -2.79 -30.07
C LEU A 51 -34.44 -2.52 -28.58
N CYS A 52 -33.45 -3.15 -27.98
CA CYS A 52 -33.11 -3.05 -26.57
C CYS A 52 -34.19 -3.56 -25.59
N THR A 53 -35.39 -3.94 -26.07
CA THR A 53 -36.49 -4.49 -25.26
C THR A 53 -36.72 -5.97 -25.49
N GLY A 54 -36.35 -6.50 -26.67
CA GLY A 54 -36.50 -7.93 -26.98
C GLY A 54 -37.90 -8.29 -27.46
N ILE A 55 -38.32 -9.53 -27.22
CA ILE A 55 -39.65 -10.05 -27.57
C ILE A 55 -40.43 -10.33 -26.28
N GLU A 56 -41.65 -9.83 -26.20
CA GLU A 56 -42.56 -10.16 -25.12
C GLU A 56 -44.02 -10.10 -25.57
N GLY A 57 -44.80 -11.14 -25.27
CA GLY A 57 -46.23 -11.09 -25.49
C GLY A 57 -46.99 -12.33 -25.10
N THR A 58 -48.29 -12.31 -25.36
CA THR A 58 -49.21 -13.41 -25.07
C THR A 58 -49.86 -13.95 -26.33
N VAL A 59 -50.00 -15.29 -26.37
CA VAL A 59 -50.72 -16.01 -27.40
C VAL A 59 -51.80 -16.85 -26.74
N THR A 60 -53.05 -16.46 -26.95
CA THR A 60 -54.22 -17.17 -26.43
C THR A 60 -54.67 -18.19 -27.45
N CYS A 61 -54.74 -19.45 -27.05
CA CYS A 61 -54.98 -20.60 -27.88
C CYS A 61 -56.21 -21.40 -27.44
N LEU A 62 -56.75 -22.19 -28.36
CA LEU A 62 -57.73 -23.24 -28.09
C LEU A 62 -57.10 -24.62 -28.30
N SER A 63 -57.59 -25.60 -27.53
CA SER A 63 -57.28 -27.02 -27.70
C SER A 63 -58.54 -27.88 -27.54
N THR A 64 -58.59 -29.02 -28.24
CA THR A 64 -59.58 -30.09 -28.01
C THR A 64 -59.17 -31.06 -26.90
N ARG A 65 -57.99 -30.85 -26.31
CA ARG A 65 -57.44 -31.67 -25.23
C ARG A 65 -57.63 -30.97 -23.88
N PRO A 66 -58.54 -31.46 -23.01
CA PRO A 66 -58.72 -30.92 -21.66
C PRO A 66 -57.65 -31.40 -20.67
N ASP A 67 -56.88 -32.42 -21.04
CA ASP A 67 -55.86 -33.08 -20.22
C ASP A 67 -54.46 -32.50 -20.39
N LEU A 68 -54.32 -31.28 -20.94
CA LEU A 68 -53.01 -30.69 -21.24
C LEU A 68 -52.30 -30.20 -19.97
N PRO A 69 -51.14 -30.78 -19.61
CA PRO A 69 -50.34 -30.28 -18.50
C PRO A 69 -49.60 -29.00 -18.96
N PRO A 70 -49.76 -27.84 -18.28
CA PRO A 70 -49.14 -26.58 -18.69
C PRO A 70 -47.61 -26.63 -18.75
N GLU A 71 -46.97 -27.46 -17.92
CA GLU A 71 -45.53 -27.72 -17.91
C GLU A 71 -45.01 -28.29 -19.23
N THR A 72 -45.89 -28.87 -20.06
CA THR A 72 -45.52 -29.40 -21.38
C THR A 72 -44.94 -28.31 -22.27
N PHE A 73 -45.39 -27.06 -22.14
CA PHE A 73 -45.01 -25.96 -23.03
C PHE A 73 -43.82 -25.15 -22.53
N LEU A 74 -43.54 -25.16 -21.22
CA LEU A 74 -42.51 -24.30 -20.62
C LEU A 74 -41.11 -24.60 -21.18
N GLY A 75 -40.36 -23.54 -21.51
CA GLY A 75 -39.01 -23.61 -22.04
C GLY A 75 -38.91 -24.10 -23.50
N ARG A 76 -40.03 -24.34 -24.18
CA ARG A 76 -40.02 -24.78 -25.58
C ARG A 76 -39.90 -23.59 -26.54
N PRO A 77 -39.05 -23.69 -27.57
CA PRO A 77 -39.07 -22.72 -28.67
C PRO A 77 -40.36 -22.85 -29.47
N VAL A 78 -40.92 -21.71 -29.87
CA VAL A 78 -42.15 -21.61 -30.67
C VAL A 78 -41.99 -20.51 -31.71
N SER A 79 -42.55 -20.75 -32.90
CA SER A 79 -42.66 -19.77 -33.98
C SER A 79 -44.12 -19.37 -34.13
N LEU A 80 -44.41 -18.08 -33.95
CA LEU A 80 -45.66 -17.50 -34.39
C LEU A 80 -45.50 -17.08 -35.85
N GLN A 81 -46.26 -17.70 -36.75
CA GLN A 81 -46.16 -17.45 -38.19
C GLN A 81 -47.36 -16.64 -38.68
N LEU A 82 -47.10 -15.42 -39.15
CA LEU A 82 -48.10 -14.56 -39.80
C LEU A 82 -48.09 -14.80 -41.31
N VAL A 83 -49.25 -15.06 -41.90
CA VAL A 83 -49.39 -15.17 -43.36
C VAL A 83 -49.52 -13.77 -43.94
N THR A 84 -48.55 -13.35 -44.76
CA THR A 84 -48.58 -12.04 -45.44
C THR A 84 -49.64 -11.98 -46.53
N ASP A 85 -50.01 -10.78 -46.98
CA ASP A 85 -50.87 -10.54 -48.15
C ASP A 85 -50.43 -11.27 -49.43
N ARG A 86 -49.12 -11.54 -49.55
CA ARG A 86 -48.51 -12.33 -50.65
C ARG A 86 -48.44 -13.84 -50.38
N GLY A 87 -49.07 -14.33 -49.31
CA GLY A 87 -49.11 -15.74 -48.95
C GLY A 87 -47.82 -16.32 -48.38
N LYS A 88 -46.82 -15.48 -48.05
CA LYS A 88 -45.56 -15.91 -47.41
C LYS A 88 -45.73 -15.97 -45.88
N LEU A 89 -44.91 -16.77 -45.22
CA LEU A 89 -44.90 -16.85 -43.76
C LEU A 89 -43.84 -15.90 -43.19
N HIS A 90 -44.25 -15.03 -42.27
CA HIS A 90 -43.35 -14.22 -41.45
C HIS A 90 -43.27 -14.82 -40.05
N PRO A 91 -42.10 -15.37 -39.65
CA PRO A 91 -41.94 -15.99 -38.35
C PRO A 91 -41.51 -14.96 -37.27
N ILE A 92 -42.15 -15.05 -36.11
CA ILE A 92 -41.72 -14.42 -34.86
C ILE A 92 -41.35 -15.57 -33.92
N ASN A 93 -40.06 -15.74 -33.67
CA ASN A 93 -39.54 -16.88 -32.92
C ASN A 93 -39.19 -16.46 -31.48
N GLY A 94 -39.64 -17.25 -30.50
CA GLY A 94 -39.33 -17.04 -29.10
C GLY A 94 -39.45 -18.32 -28.30
N ILE A 95 -39.43 -18.19 -26.97
CA ILE A 95 -39.50 -19.29 -26.02
C ILE A 95 -40.69 -19.08 -25.10
N VAL A 96 -41.45 -20.14 -24.84
CA VAL A 96 -42.56 -20.11 -23.90
C VAL A 96 -42.01 -20.03 -22.47
N THR A 97 -42.28 -18.94 -21.77
CA THR A 97 -41.83 -18.70 -20.38
C THR A 97 -42.93 -18.88 -19.35
N HIS A 98 -44.19 -18.75 -19.77
CA HIS A 98 -45.35 -18.99 -18.92
C HIS A 98 -46.47 -19.66 -19.72
N ALA A 99 -47.22 -20.54 -19.07
CA ALA A 99 -48.39 -21.21 -19.65
C ALA A 99 -49.51 -21.21 -18.61
N ARG A 100 -50.65 -20.60 -18.96
CA ARG A 100 -51.80 -20.46 -18.08
C ARG A 100 -53.00 -21.19 -18.67
N MET A 101 -53.52 -22.16 -17.93
CA MET A 101 -54.77 -22.84 -18.27
C MET A 101 -55.97 -21.92 -18.01
N GLY A 102 -56.91 -21.90 -18.95
CA GLY A 102 -58.19 -21.20 -18.84
C GLY A 102 -59.34 -22.17 -18.54
N HIS A 103 -60.56 -21.68 -18.71
CA HIS A 103 -61.78 -22.46 -18.60
C HIS A 103 -61.89 -23.50 -19.72
N SER A 104 -62.64 -24.57 -19.45
CA SER A 104 -62.91 -25.67 -20.37
C SER A 104 -64.40 -26.00 -20.30
N ASP A 105 -65.02 -26.19 -21.46
CA ASP A 105 -66.41 -26.69 -21.57
C ASP A 105 -66.47 -28.20 -21.86
N GLY A 106 -65.33 -28.88 -21.76
CA GLY A 106 -65.18 -30.31 -22.03
C GLY A 106 -64.95 -30.65 -23.51
N ALA A 107 -65.36 -29.81 -24.45
CA ALA A 107 -65.06 -29.95 -25.88
C ALA A 107 -63.82 -29.14 -26.28
N LEU A 108 -63.69 -27.94 -25.72
CA LEU A 108 -62.59 -27.00 -25.91
C LEU A 108 -62.02 -26.55 -24.58
N THR A 109 -60.71 -26.34 -24.57
CA THR A 109 -59.96 -25.82 -23.43
C THR A 109 -59.10 -24.66 -23.88
N CYS A 110 -59.13 -23.58 -23.12
CA CYS A 110 -58.36 -22.38 -23.40
C CYS A 110 -56.99 -22.43 -22.71
N LEU A 111 -55.96 -21.95 -23.39
CA LEU A 111 -54.59 -21.82 -22.86
C LEU A 111 -54.01 -20.49 -23.30
N GLN A 112 -53.33 -19.78 -22.40
CA GLN A 112 -52.56 -18.59 -22.75
C GLN A 112 -51.07 -18.87 -22.56
N LEU A 113 -50.27 -18.65 -23.61
CA LEU A 113 -48.82 -18.78 -23.60
C LEU A 113 -48.17 -17.40 -23.54
N THR A 114 -47.17 -17.21 -22.69
CA THR A 114 -46.30 -16.03 -22.72
C THR A 114 -45.02 -16.38 -23.47
N VAL A 115 -44.78 -15.70 -24.58
CA VAL A 115 -43.62 -15.92 -25.47
C VAL A 115 -42.63 -14.78 -25.25
N ARG A 116 -41.37 -15.11 -24.97
CA ARG A 116 -40.28 -14.15 -24.74
C ARG A 116 -38.97 -14.60 -25.38
N ASP A 117 -37.98 -13.72 -25.48
CA ASP A 117 -36.67 -14.08 -26.02
C ASP A 117 -35.72 -14.73 -24.99
N ALA A 118 -34.49 -15.02 -25.42
CA ALA A 118 -33.52 -15.76 -24.62
C ALA A 118 -32.94 -14.93 -23.47
N LEU A 119 -32.85 -13.59 -23.60
CA LEU A 119 -32.37 -12.73 -22.52
C LEU A 119 -33.26 -12.86 -21.29
N THR A 120 -34.57 -13.08 -21.43
CA THR A 120 -35.46 -13.32 -20.28
C THR A 120 -35.07 -14.58 -19.50
N ILE A 121 -34.57 -15.63 -20.17
CA ILE A 121 -34.10 -16.83 -19.47
C ILE A 121 -32.82 -16.50 -18.69
N LEU A 122 -31.94 -15.70 -19.29
CA LEU A 122 -30.70 -15.24 -18.66
C LEU A 122 -30.95 -14.31 -17.46
N GLU A 123 -32.13 -13.68 -17.36
CA GLU A 123 -32.51 -12.89 -16.18
C GLU A 123 -32.64 -13.75 -14.91
N GLN A 124 -32.94 -15.05 -15.06
CA GLN A 124 -33.18 -15.96 -13.93
C GLN A 124 -31.89 -16.48 -13.29
N ARG A 125 -30.72 -16.09 -13.80
CA ARG A 125 -29.42 -16.47 -13.24
C ARG A 125 -28.63 -15.24 -12.84
N THR A 126 -28.43 -15.09 -11.53
CA THR A 126 -27.56 -14.07 -10.93
C THR A 126 -26.16 -14.61 -10.70
N ASN A 127 -25.14 -13.79 -10.98
CA ASN A 127 -23.76 -14.25 -10.87
C ASN A 127 -22.78 -13.17 -10.36
N ASN A 128 -21.62 -13.63 -9.89
CA ASN A 128 -20.47 -12.82 -9.55
C ASN A 128 -19.25 -13.36 -10.31
N ARG A 129 -18.68 -12.56 -11.20
CA ARG A 129 -17.59 -12.99 -12.09
C ARG A 129 -16.58 -11.87 -12.31
N ILE A 130 -15.34 -12.25 -12.57
CA ILE A 130 -14.27 -11.34 -12.98
C ILE A 130 -13.80 -11.74 -14.38
N PHE A 131 -13.81 -10.78 -15.30
CA PHE A 131 -13.23 -10.90 -16.63
C PHE A 131 -11.97 -10.05 -16.69
N ARG A 132 -10.80 -10.68 -16.87
CA ARG A 132 -9.49 -10.02 -16.87
C ARG A 132 -8.94 -9.93 -18.29
N ARG A 133 -8.47 -8.74 -18.69
CA ARG A 133 -7.83 -8.51 -20.00
C ARG A 133 -8.70 -8.96 -21.18
N MET A 134 -10.00 -8.69 -21.11
CA MET A 134 -10.96 -9.04 -22.17
C MET A 134 -11.65 -7.79 -22.71
N SER A 135 -11.95 -7.77 -24.00
CA SER A 135 -12.80 -6.73 -24.58
C SER A 135 -14.27 -7.02 -24.28
N LEU A 136 -15.12 -5.99 -24.37
CA LEU A 136 -16.55 -6.16 -24.18
C LEU A 136 -17.18 -7.15 -25.17
N PRO A 137 -16.86 -7.11 -26.49
CA PRO A 137 -17.26 -8.16 -27.44
C PRO A 137 -16.90 -9.58 -27.00
N ASP A 138 -15.67 -9.79 -26.53
CA ASP A 138 -15.20 -11.12 -26.09
C ASP A 138 -16.00 -11.63 -24.89
N ILE A 139 -16.39 -10.74 -23.98
CA ILE A 139 -17.21 -11.07 -22.82
C ILE A 139 -18.63 -11.46 -23.27
N LEU A 140 -19.26 -10.69 -24.16
CA LEU A 140 -20.58 -11.03 -24.70
C LEU A 140 -20.57 -12.40 -25.38
N GLU A 141 -19.55 -12.66 -26.21
CA GLU A 141 -19.37 -13.94 -26.87
C GLU A 141 -19.16 -15.08 -25.88
N THR A 142 -18.33 -14.88 -24.86
CA THR A 142 -18.06 -15.88 -23.81
C THR A 142 -19.36 -16.25 -23.08
N LEU A 143 -20.12 -15.25 -22.60
CA LEU A 143 -21.37 -15.49 -21.88
C LEU A 143 -22.37 -16.29 -22.73
N ILE A 144 -22.60 -15.88 -23.97
CA ILE A 144 -23.62 -16.51 -24.81
C ILE A 144 -23.18 -17.92 -25.24
N ARG A 145 -21.90 -18.12 -25.58
CA ARG A 145 -21.37 -19.44 -25.89
C ARG A 145 -21.47 -20.39 -24.70
N GLU A 146 -21.20 -19.93 -23.49
CA GLU A 146 -21.36 -20.73 -22.26
C GLU A 146 -22.82 -21.17 -22.07
N TRP A 147 -23.78 -20.25 -22.22
CA TRP A 147 -25.21 -20.58 -22.11
C TRP A 147 -25.66 -21.62 -23.13
N ARG A 148 -25.20 -21.49 -24.39
CA ARG A 148 -25.45 -22.48 -25.43
C ARG A 148 -24.73 -23.80 -25.15
N GLY A 149 -23.52 -23.77 -24.60
CA GLY A 149 -22.77 -24.97 -24.23
C GLY A 149 -23.38 -25.75 -23.07
N ARG A 150 -23.97 -25.06 -22.09
CA ARG A 150 -24.56 -25.66 -20.88
C ARG A 150 -25.94 -26.29 -21.12
N SER A 151 -26.68 -25.82 -22.13
CA SER A 151 -28.04 -26.30 -22.40
C SER A 151 -28.24 -26.63 -23.88
N PRO A 152 -28.38 -27.92 -24.25
CA PRO A 152 -28.74 -28.32 -25.60
C PRO A 152 -30.08 -27.75 -26.08
N THR A 153 -30.98 -27.41 -25.15
CA THR A 153 -32.27 -26.76 -25.45
C THR A 153 -32.06 -25.32 -25.89
N LEU A 154 -31.25 -24.54 -25.15
CA LEU A 154 -30.93 -23.17 -25.52
C LEU A 154 -30.09 -23.10 -26.79
N ALA A 155 -29.11 -24.00 -26.97
CA ALA A 155 -28.30 -24.08 -28.18
C ALA A 155 -29.13 -24.21 -29.47
N ARG A 156 -30.32 -24.81 -29.36
CA ARG A 156 -31.26 -25.05 -30.46
C ARG A 156 -32.38 -24.02 -30.56
N ALA A 157 -32.68 -23.30 -29.49
CA ALA A 157 -33.71 -22.27 -29.48
C ALA A 157 -33.16 -20.87 -29.80
N PHE A 158 -31.85 -20.68 -29.61
CA PHE A 158 -31.25 -19.36 -29.63
C PHE A 158 -29.83 -19.35 -30.23
N ASP A 159 -29.54 -18.34 -31.04
CA ASP A 159 -28.24 -18.05 -31.64
C ASP A 159 -27.85 -16.58 -31.40
N PHE A 160 -26.63 -16.18 -31.76
CA PHE A 160 -26.21 -14.78 -31.63
C PHE A 160 -25.29 -14.32 -32.76
N GLU A 161 -25.30 -13.02 -32.99
CA GLU A 161 -24.50 -12.34 -34.01
C GLU A 161 -23.96 -11.00 -33.46
N LEU A 162 -22.69 -10.74 -33.71
CA LEU A 162 -22.01 -9.50 -33.35
C LEU A 162 -21.73 -8.72 -34.65
N LEU A 163 -22.60 -7.78 -34.99
CA LEU A 163 -22.42 -6.83 -36.11
C LEU A 163 -21.72 -5.57 -35.61
N ILE A 164 -20.50 -5.74 -35.12
CA ILE A 164 -19.72 -4.69 -34.45
C ILE A 164 -18.29 -4.67 -35.00
N ASP A 165 -17.68 -3.48 -34.99
CA ASP A 165 -16.25 -3.36 -35.27
C ASP A 165 -15.46 -3.62 -33.97
N HIS A 166 -14.90 -4.83 -33.85
CA HIS A 166 -14.13 -5.26 -32.68
C HIS A 166 -12.95 -4.32 -32.36
N ALA A 167 -12.36 -3.66 -33.38
CA ALA A 167 -11.20 -2.78 -33.18
C ALA A 167 -11.53 -1.51 -32.36
N ARG A 168 -12.83 -1.15 -32.26
CA ARG A 168 -13.29 0.01 -31.49
C ARG A 168 -13.35 -0.24 -29.98
N TYR A 169 -13.25 -1.50 -29.54
CA TYR A 169 -13.47 -1.90 -28.15
C TYR A 169 -12.19 -2.47 -27.54
N PRO A 170 -11.46 -1.71 -26.71
CA PRO A 170 -10.20 -2.18 -26.13
C PRO A 170 -10.42 -3.28 -25.11
N ALA A 171 -9.41 -4.15 -24.95
CA ALA A 171 -9.37 -5.11 -23.86
C ALA A 171 -9.16 -4.38 -22.54
N ARG A 172 -10.09 -4.55 -21.59
CA ARG A 172 -10.02 -3.88 -20.29
C ARG A 172 -9.27 -4.72 -19.30
N GLN A 173 -8.52 -4.07 -18.40
CA GLN A 173 -7.83 -4.79 -17.33
C GLN A 173 -8.80 -5.67 -16.55
N GLN A 174 -9.94 -5.12 -16.13
CA GLN A 174 -10.95 -5.88 -15.42
C GLN A 174 -12.35 -5.33 -15.72
N ILE A 175 -13.29 -6.26 -15.93
CA ILE A 175 -14.73 -6.03 -15.88
C ILE A 175 -15.31 -7.04 -14.90
N ARG A 176 -16.22 -6.60 -14.02
CA ARG A 176 -16.82 -7.41 -12.98
C ARG A 176 -18.33 -7.48 -13.19
N GLN A 177 -18.87 -8.70 -13.16
CA GLN A 177 -20.30 -8.95 -12.94
C GLN A 177 -20.51 -9.03 -11.43
N ALA A 178 -21.39 -8.19 -10.88
CA ALA A 178 -21.45 -7.93 -9.44
C ALA A 178 -22.85 -8.18 -8.86
N GLY A 179 -23.23 -9.44 -8.68
CA GLY A 179 -24.53 -9.78 -8.08
C GLY A 179 -25.73 -9.42 -8.96
N GLU A 180 -25.51 -9.24 -10.25
CA GLU A 180 -26.52 -8.95 -11.26
C GLU A 180 -26.80 -10.20 -12.13
N SER A 181 -27.96 -10.24 -12.78
CA SER A 181 -28.28 -11.34 -13.70
C SER A 181 -27.43 -11.31 -14.97
N ASP A 182 -27.23 -12.45 -15.61
CA ASP A 182 -26.44 -12.53 -16.85
C ASP A 182 -27.04 -11.61 -17.95
N ALA A 183 -28.37 -11.48 -17.99
CA ALA A 183 -29.05 -10.54 -18.88
C ALA A 183 -28.85 -9.07 -18.48
N ALA A 184 -28.94 -8.74 -17.19
CA ALA A 184 -28.67 -7.39 -16.70
C ALA A 184 -27.23 -6.96 -17.01
N PHE A 185 -26.27 -7.87 -16.82
CA PHE A 185 -24.87 -7.65 -17.15
C PHE A 185 -24.66 -7.37 -18.64
N ILE A 186 -25.24 -8.18 -19.53
CA ILE A 186 -25.20 -7.95 -20.98
C ILE A 186 -25.79 -6.58 -21.33
N ARG A 187 -26.98 -6.25 -20.80
CA ARG A 187 -27.64 -4.96 -21.06
C ARG A 187 -26.80 -3.79 -20.58
N ARG A 188 -26.24 -3.89 -19.37
CA ARG A 188 -25.34 -2.88 -18.78
C ARG A 188 -24.12 -2.65 -19.66
N LEU A 189 -23.45 -3.73 -20.10
CA LEU A 189 -22.32 -3.65 -21.00
C LEU A 189 -22.72 -2.98 -22.32
N CYS A 190 -23.81 -3.40 -22.94
CA CYS A 190 -24.29 -2.80 -24.19
C CYS A 190 -24.58 -1.30 -24.03
N ARG A 191 -25.30 -0.90 -22.96
CA ARG A 191 -25.60 0.52 -22.65
C ARG A 191 -24.33 1.33 -22.39
N PHE A 192 -23.41 0.77 -21.60
CA PHE A 192 -22.11 1.36 -21.33
C PHE A 192 -21.31 1.58 -22.63
N ALA A 193 -21.24 0.59 -23.51
CA ALA A 193 -20.51 0.71 -24.78
C ALA A 193 -21.24 1.50 -25.88
N GLY A 194 -22.54 1.73 -25.73
CA GLY A 194 -23.40 2.32 -26.76
C GLY A 194 -23.84 1.34 -27.86
N LEU A 195 -23.84 0.03 -27.56
CA LEU A 195 -24.33 -1.03 -28.44
C LEU A 195 -25.85 -1.16 -28.29
N PHE A 196 -26.55 -1.23 -29.42
CA PHE A 196 -27.95 -1.63 -29.43
C PHE A 196 -28.08 -3.09 -29.84
N TRP A 197 -29.19 -3.73 -29.44
CA TRP A 197 -29.44 -5.12 -29.76
C TRP A 197 -30.89 -5.35 -30.13
N PHE A 198 -31.17 -6.41 -30.87
CA PHE A 198 -32.51 -6.83 -31.26
C PHE A 198 -32.54 -8.33 -31.54
N ILE A 199 -33.75 -8.86 -31.71
CA ILE A 199 -33.97 -10.27 -31.99
C ILE A 199 -34.39 -10.43 -33.45
N ARG A 200 -33.78 -11.40 -34.15
CA ARG A 200 -34.13 -11.77 -35.52
C ARG A 200 -34.56 -13.23 -35.58
N ALA A 201 -35.66 -13.54 -36.25
CA ALA A 201 -36.06 -14.93 -36.47
C ALA A 201 -35.07 -15.66 -37.40
N GLY A 202 -34.78 -16.93 -37.08
CA GLY A 202 -33.83 -17.78 -37.80
C GLY A 202 -32.44 -17.80 -37.16
N LYS A 203 -31.56 -18.63 -37.70
CA LYS A 203 -30.14 -18.69 -37.34
C LYS A 203 -29.34 -17.61 -38.07
N ARG A 204 -28.16 -17.28 -37.55
CA ARG A 204 -27.26 -16.31 -38.19
C ARG A 204 -26.74 -16.74 -39.56
N ASP A 205 -26.55 -18.05 -39.77
CA ASP A 205 -26.01 -18.63 -40.99
C ASP A 205 -27.08 -18.89 -42.07
N GLY A 206 -28.35 -18.58 -41.76
CA GLY A 206 -29.48 -18.83 -42.66
C GLY A 206 -29.83 -20.31 -42.85
N THR A 207 -29.21 -21.22 -42.10
CA THR A 207 -29.51 -22.66 -42.21
C THR A 207 -30.84 -23.00 -41.57
N ASP A 208 -31.54 -23.96 -42.17
CA ASP A 208 -32.77 -24.49 -41.58
C ASP A 208 -32.50 -25.14 -40.21
N SER A 209 -33.53 -25.16 -39.36
CA SER A 209 -33.49 -25.73 -38.03
C SER A 209 -34.69 -26.63 -37.80
N ASP A 210 -34.50 -27.71 -37.04
CA ASP A 210 -35.57 -28.63 -36.65
C ASP A 210 -36.46 -28.07 -35.52
N THR A 211 -36.07 -26.93 -34.94
CA THR A 211 -36.80 -26.15 -33.94
C THR A 211 -36.80 -24.68 -34.33
N PRO A 212 -37.83 -23.89 -33.95
CA PRO A 212 -37.79 -22.44 -34.06
C PRO A 212 -36.55 -21.87 -33.36
N VAL A 213 -35.87 -20.94 -34.02
CA VAL A 213 -34.66 -20.29 -33.50
C VAL A 213 -34.79 -18.78 -33.65
N HIS A 214 -34.38 -18.03 -32.63
CA HIS A 214 -34.15 -16.60 -32.78
C HIS A 214 -32.68 -16.25 -32.52
N THR A 215 -32.16 -15.25 -33.22
CA THR A 215 -30.79 -14.75 -33.11
C THR A 215 -30.80 -13.42 -32.36
N LEU A 216 -30.03 -13.28 -31.28
CA LEU A 216 -29.73 -11.98 -30.67
C LEU A 216 -28.61 -11.31 -31.45
N VAL A 217 -28.92 -10.17 -32.04
CA VAL A 217 -27.99 -9.39 -32.84
C VAL A 217 -27.57 -8.17 -32.04
N PHE A 218 -26.27 -7.99 -31.84
CA PHE A 218 -25.69 -6.77 -31.29
C PHE A 218 -25.11 -5.95 -32.43
N CYS A 219 -25.30 -4.63 -32.39
CA CYS A 219 -24.80 -3.75 -33.43
C CYS A 219 -24.37 -2.39 -32.87
N ASP A 220 -23.35 -1.79 -33.47
CA ASP A 220 -22.81 -0.48 -33.12
C ASP A 220 -23.03 0.58 -34.21
N ASN A 221 -23.56 0.17 -35.37
CA ASN A 221 -23.76 1.02 -36.53
C ASN A 221 -25.14 0.77 -37.18
N PRO A 222 -26.10 1.70 -37.04
CA PRO A 222 -27.43 1.59 -37.66
C PRO A 222 -27.43 1.37 -39.17
N MET A 223 -26.37 1.74 -39.88
CA MET A 223 -26.28 1.59 -41.33
C MET A 223 -26.10 0.14 -41.80
N LEU A 224 -25.64 -0.74 -40.90
CA LEU A 224 -25.44 -2.17 -41.17
C LEU A 224 -26.75 -2.98 -41.12
N LEU A 225 -27.86 -2.37 -40.69
CA LEU A 225 -29.14 -3.05 -40.60
C LEU A 225 -29.68 -3.44 -41.99
N PRO A 226 -30.26 -4.64 -42.13
CA PRO A 226 -30.79 -5.11 -43.40
C PRO A 226 -32.12 -4.43 -43.76
N GLN A 227 -32.49 -4.46 -45.04
CA GLN A 227 -33.80 -4.00 -45.49
C GLN A 227 -34.90 -4.96 -45.01
N SER A 228 -36.07 -4.41 -44.67
CA SER A 228 -37.24 -5.16 -44.24
C SER A 228 -37.72 -6.13 -45.33
N PRO A 229 -38.18 -7.35 -44.96
CA PRO A 229 -38.89 -8.26 -45.86
C PRO A 229 -40.07 -7.60 -46.59
N ALA A 230 -40.79 -6.67 -45.94
CA ALA A 230 -41.88 -5.92 -46.55
C ALA A 230 -41.42 -5.15 -47.81
N GLY A 231 -40.26 -4.50 -47.74
CA GLY A 231 -39.66 -3.76 -48.85
C GLY A 231 -39.05 -4.66 -49.91
N THR A 232 -38.24 -5.65 -49.52
CA THR A 232 -37.55 -6.54 -50.47
C THR A 232 -38.50 -7.45 -51.26
N GLN A 233 -39.65 -7.81 -50.67
CA GLN A 233 -40.66 -8.58 -51.37
C GLN A 233 -41.55 -7.71 -52.27
N SER A 234 -41.46 -6.38 -52.13
CA SER A 234 -42.18 -5.42 -52.96
C SER A 234 -41.46 -5.20 -54.29
N LEU A 235 -42.23 -5.16 -55.38
CA LEU A 235 -41.70 -4.92 -56.73
C LEU A 235 -40.98 -3.56 -56.84
N THR A 236 -41.39 -2.59 -56.03
CA THR A 236 -40.84 -1.22 -56.00
C THR A 236 -39.75 -1.04 -54.95
N GLY A 237 -39.47 -2.04 -54.10
CA GLY A 237 -38.59 -1.88 -52.94
C GLY A 237 -39.16 -0.99 -51.83
N THR A 238 -40.43 -0.58 -51.92
CA THR A 238 -41.11 0.33 -50.98
C THR A 238 -42.30 -0.33 -50.29
N VAL A 239 -42.70 0.23 -49.15
CA VAL A 239 -43.89 -0.17 -48.40
C VAL A 239 -45.00 0.86 -48.67
N PRO A 240 -46.17 0.45 -49.21
CA PRO A 240 -47.27 1.38 -49.49
C PRO A 240 -47.75 2.10 -48.24
N TYR A 241 -48.07 3.39 -48.38
CA TYR A 241 -48.75 4.20 -47.39
C TYR A 241 -50.09 4.66 -47.96
N HIS A 242 -51.17 4.46 -47.20
CA HIS A 242 -52.52 4.87 -47.58
C HIS A 242 -53.16 5.75 -46.50
N HIS A 243 -53.69 6.90 -46.91
CA HIS A 243 -54.46 7.78 -46.04
C HIS A 243 -55.90 7.25 -45.90
N GLY A 244 -56.30 6.91 -44.68
CA GLY A 244 -57.68 6.56 -44.35
C GLY A 244 -58.14 5.18 -44.83
N ALA A 245 -59.46 4.99 -44.86
CA ALA A 245 -60.14 3.76 -45.25
C ALA A 245 -60.37 3.74 -46.77
N ALA A 246 -59.30 3.70 -47.56
CA ALA A 246 -59.42 3.37 -48.98
C ALA A 246 -59.37 1.84 -49.15
N VAL A 247 -60.15 1.28 -50.08
CA VAL A 247 -60.08 -0.15 -50.45
C VAL A 247 -58.63 -0.50 -50.82
N LYS A 248 -58.07 -1.51 -50.15
CA LYS A 248 -56.65 -1.89 -50.27
C LYS A 248 -56.49 -3.20 -51.03
N ASP A 249 -55.58 -3.21 -51.99
CA ASP A 249 -55.16 -4.42 -52.72
C ASP A 249 -54.00 -5.17 -52.05
N SER A 250 -53.33 -4.54 -51.07
CA SER A 250 -52.14 -5.08 -50.38
C SER A 250 -51.96 -4.46 -48.99
N ASP A 251 -51.15 -5.09 -48.13
CA ASP A 251 -50.82 -4.54 -46.80
C ASP A 251 -50.11 -3.18 -46.95
N SER A 252 -50.46 -2.22 -46.09
CA SER A 252 -50.00 -0.84 -46.14
C SER A 252 -49.87 -0.20 -44.76
N ILE A 253 -49.02 0.82 -44.68
CA ILE A 253 -48.98 1.74 -43.54
C ILE A 253 -50.21 2.64 -43.62
N THR A 254 -50.91 2.82 -42.50
CA THR A 254 -52.14 3.61 -42.39
C THR A 254 -51.95 4.89 -41.58
N LEU A 255 -51.00 4.88 -40.66
CA LEU A 255 -50.60 6.04 -39.87
C LEU A 255 -49.08 6.17 -39.89
N LEU A 256 -48.61 7.40 -40.06
CA LEU A 256 -47.22 7.75 -39.90
C LEU A 256 -47.17 9.19 -39.40
N ALA A 257 -46.78 9.37 -38.14
CA ALA A 257 -46.82 10.64 -37.44
C ALA A 257 -45.45 10.91 -36.81
N ALA A 258 -44.76 11.94 -37.30
CA ALA A 258 -43.49 12.36 -36.74
C ALA A 258 -43.69 13.04 -35.38
N ALA A 259 -42.83 12.69 -34.42
CA ALA A 259 -42.75 13.28 -33.10
C ALA A 259 -41.30 13.72 -32.82
N ARG A 260 -41.14 14.85 -32.14
CA ARG A 260 -39.84 15.37 -31.73
C ARG A 260 -39.85 15.71 -30.25
N SER A 261 -38.70 15.54 -29.61
CA SER A 261 -38.49 15.89 -28.20
C SER A 261 -37.28 16.81 -28.05
N LEU A 262 -37.37 17.75 -27.12
CA LEU A 262 -36.21 18.55 -26.71
C LEU A 262 -35.21 17.66 -25.97
N VAL A 263 -33.95 17.70 -26.37
CA VAL A 263 -32.84 16.93 -25.79
C VAL A 263 -31.69 17.87 -25.40
N PRO A 264 -30.79 17.46 -24.50
CA PRO A 264 -29.59 18.23 -24.17
C PRO A 264 -28.78 18.66 -25.40
N GLY A 265 -28.30 19.91 -25.38
CA GLY A 265 -27.49 20.49 -26.44
C GLY A 265 -26.03 20.04 -26.43
N GLY A 266 -25.57 19.48 -25.32
CA GLY A 266 -24.22 18.92 -25.25
C GLY A 266 -24.03 17.95 -24.09
N VAL A 267 -22.93 17.22 -24.14
CA VAL A 267 -22.42 16.36 -23.06
C VAL A 267 -21.02 16.81 -22.69
N ARG A 268 -20.71 16.75 -21.39
CA ARG A 268 -19.36 16.96 -20.85
C ARG A 268 -19.02 15.84 -19.89
N ARG A 269 -18.00 15.05 -20.21
CA ARG A 269 -17.52 13.93 -19.38
C ARG A 269 -16.09 14.18 -18.94
N ALA A 270 -15.84 14.02 -17.65
CA ALA A 270 -14.51 14.17 -17.08
C ALA A 270 -14.13 12.93 -16.26
N SER A 271 -13.00 12.30 -16.56
CA SER A 271 -12.50 11.11 -15.86
C SER A 271 -11.06 11.34 -15.42
N GLY A 272 -10.76 11.09 -14.15
CA GLY A 272 -9.40 11.19 -13.62
C GLY A 272 -8.56 9.95 -13.91
N ASP A 273 -7.29 10.16 -14.27
CA ASP A 273 -6.27 9.12 -14.37
C ASP A 273 -5.23 9.35 -13.27
N TYR A 274 -5.15 8.43 -12.31
CA TYR A 274 -4.22 8.57 -11.19
C TYR A 274 -2.77 8.22 -11.55
N LYS A 275 -2.54 7.50 -12.65
CA LYS A 275 -1.20 7.17 -13.14
C LYS A 275 -0.54 8.39 -13.77
N THR A 276 -1.32 9.20 -14.48
CA THR A 276 -0.83 10.44 -15.12
C THR A 276 -1.08 11.69 -14.28
N GLY A 277 -1.97 11.62 -13.29
CA GLY A 277 -2.41 12.77 -12.48
C GLY A 277 -3.25 13.77 -13.26
N LYS A 278 -3.79 13.40 -14.43
CA LYS A 278 -4.54 14.27 -15.33
C LYS A 278 -6.03 13.94 -15.33
N MET A 279 -6.83 14.92 -15.75
CA MET A 279 -8.25 14.75 -16.04
C MET A 279 -8.44 14.66 -17.55
N ASP A 280 -8.95 13.52 -18.04
CA ASP A 280 -9.42 13.41 -19.40
C ASP A 280 -10.81 14.02 -19.50
N VAL A 281 -10.95 15.01 -20.38
CA VAL A 281 -12.22 15.70 -20.63
C VAL A 281 -12.64 15.46 -22.09
N ALA A 282 -13.88 15.06 -22.29
CA ALA A 282 -14.50 14.91 -23.60
C ALA A 282 -15.84 15.67 -23.63
N GLU A 283 -16.01 16.49 -24.65
CA GLU A 283 -17.16 17.36 -24.85
C GLU A 283 -17.71 17.18 -26.26
N PHE A 284 -19.03 17.09 -26.39
CA PHE A 284 -19.70 17.00 -27.68
C PHE A 284 -20.99 17.79 -27.65
N ASP A 285 -21.20 18.60 -28.67
CA ASP A 285 -22.47 19.25 -28.94
C ASP A 285 -23.37 18.35 -29.79
N THR A 286 -24.69 18.52 -29.62
CA THR A 286 -25.69 17.89 -30.46
C THR A 286 -25.59 18.42 -31.89
N ILE A 287 -25.72 17.53 -32.86
CA ILE A 287 -25.88 17.94 -34.27
C ILE A 287 -27.35 18.10 -34.69
N ILE A 288 -28.28 17.81 -33.78
CA ILE A 288 -29.72 17.83 -34.07
C ILE A 288 -30.24 19.27 -33.97
N ASP A 289 -30.83 19.75 -35.05
CA ASP A 289 -31.61 20.99 -35.05
C ASP A 289 -32.96 20.79 -34.34
N GLN A 290 -33.13 21.49 -33.22
CA GLN A 290 -34.31 21.44 -32.36
C GLN A 290 -35.25 22.64 -32.58
N GLY A 291 -35.01 23.43 -33.63
CA GLY A 291 -35.72 24.68 -33.93
C GLY A 291 -35.17 25.88 -33.17
N GLU A 292 -35.52 27.11 -33.56
CA GLU A 292 -34.94 28.35 -33.02
C GLU A 292 -34.95 28.42 -31.47
N ALA A 293 -36.14 28.29 -30.87
CA ALA A 293 -36.28 28.30 -29.41
C ALA A 293 -35.66 27.06 -28.74
N GLY A 294 -35.74 25.90 -29.39
CA GLY A 294 -35.17 24.64 -28.89
C GLY A 294 -33.64 24.68 -28.86
N ASN A 295 -33.00 25.21 -29.91
CA ASN A 295 -31.56 25.41 -29.99
C ASN A 295 -31.10 26.44 -28.95
N GLY A 296 -31.87 27.53 -28.75
CA GLY A 296 -31.64 28.47 -27.67
C GLY A 296 -31.62 27.78 -26.29
N LEU A 297 -32.61 26.95 -25.99
CA LEU A 297 -32.66 26.17 -24.75
C LEU A 297 -31.55 25.11 -24.67
N ALA A 298 -31.22 24.45 -25.78
CA ALA A 298 -30.23 23.39 -25.84
C ALA A 298 -28.85 23.87 -25.35
N THR A 299 -28.49 25.14 -25.63
CA THR A 299 -27.24 25.75 -25.10
C THR A 299 -27.17 25.79 -23.57
N LEU A 300 -28.31 25.76 -22.87
CA LEU A 300 -28.41 25.73 -21.41
C LEU A 300 -28.50 24.29 -20.86
N LEU A 301 -28.83 23.32 -21.71
CA LEU A 301 -29.07 21.93 -21.32
C LEU A 301 -27.83 21.08 -21.63
N THR A 302 -26.89 21.01 -20.68
CA THR A 302 -25.70 20.15 -20.78
C THR A 302 -25.77 18.99 -19.79
N ASP A 303 -25.57 17.77 -20.29
CA ASP A 303 -25.34 16.59 -19.45
C ASP A 303 -23.86 16.55 -19.03
N TRP A 304 -23.59 17.08 -17.83
CA TRP A 304 -22.25 17.18 -17.27
C TRP A 304 -22.08 16.23 -16.09
N VAL A 305 -21.18 15.25 -16.23
CA VAL A 305 -20.90 14.24 -15.22
C VAL A 305 -19.38 14.02 -15.08
N ILE A 306 -18.94 13.83 -13.84
CA ILE A 306 -17.60 13.32 -13.53
C ILE A 306 -17.70 11.79 -13.47
N ASP A 307 -17.05 11.13 -14.41
CA ASP A 307 -17.00 9.68 -14.52
C ASP A 307 -16.02 9.07 -13.48
N PRO A 308 -16.22 7.79 -13.13
CA PRO A 308 -15.26 7.06 -12.29
C PRO A 308 -13.83 7.13 -12.88
N PRO A 309 -12.78 7.12 -12.03
CA PRO A 309 -11.41 7.17 -12.53
C PRO A 309 -11.10 6.06 -13.53
N HIS A 310 -10.38 6.40 -14.60
CA HIS A 310 -10.12 5.51 -15.74
C HIS A 310 -11.42 4.89 -16.33
N ALA A 311 -12.45 5.69 -16.61
CA ALA A 311 -13.67 5.19 -17.23
C ALA A 311 -13.44 4.58 -18.63
N GLY A 312 -12.55 5.17 -19.42
CA GLY A 312 -11.99 4.59 -20.65
C GLY A 312 -10.67 3.86 -20.38
N ASP A 313 -10.32 2.90 -21.24
CA ASP A 313 -8.97 2.29 -21.22
C ASP A 313 -7.88 3.28 -21.69
N SER A 314 -8.25 4.19 -22.58
CA SER A 314 -7.44 5.30 -23.07
C SER A 314 -8.29 6.57 -23.21
N ARG A 315 -7.64 7.70 -23.51
CA ARG A 315 -8.35 8.97 -23.82
C ARG A 315 -9.28 8.84 -25.03
N ASP A 316 -8.89 8.07 -26.04
CA ASP A 316 -9.71 7.82 -27.23
C ASP A 316 -10.93 6.96 -26.90
N ASP A 317 -10.76 5.94 -26.05
CA ASP A 317 -11.88 5.12 -25.57
C ASP A 317 -12.83 5.94 -24.68
N HIS A 318 -12.30 6.82 -23.81
CA HIS A 318 -13.12 7.74 -23.03
C HIS A 318 -13.92 8.70 -23.92
N THR A 319 -13.28 9.24 -24.97
CA THR A 319 -13.93 10.08 -25.98
C THR A 319 -15.04 9.34 -26.71
N ARG A 320 -14.82 8.06 -27.07
CA ARG A 320 -15.83 7.19 -27.68
C ARG A 320 -17.04 6.98 -26.74
N LEU A 321 -16.80 6.72 -25.45
CA LEU A 321 -17.86 6.57 -24.45
C LEU A 321 -18.66 7.87 -24.29
N ALA A 322 -18.00 9.03 -24.25
CA ALA A 322 -18.66 10.33 -24.21
C ALA A 322 -19.50 10.59 -25.48
N LYS A 323 -18.99 10.21 -26.67
CA LYS A 323 -19.76 10.30 -27.91
C LYS A 323 -21.01 9.41 -27.85
N ALA A 324 -20.94 8.23 -27.26
CA ALA A 324 -22.12 7.39 -27.07
C ALA A 324 -23.21 8.06 -26.19
N ARG A 325 -22.83 8.95 -25.26
CA ARG A 325 -23.81 9.69 -24.44
C ARG A 325 -24.58 10.73 -25.25
N ILE A 326 -23.90 11.52 -26.09
CA ILE A 326 -24.61 12.47 -26.96
C ILE A 326 -25.48 11.74 -27.98
N LEU A 327 -24.99 10.66 -28.59
CA LEU A 327 -25.77 9.84 -29.53
C LEU A 327 -27.05 9.27 -28.89
N ALA A 328 -27.03 8.93 -27.59
CA ALA A 328 -28.22 8.49 -26.86
C ALA A 328 -29.22 9.61 -26.54
N HIS A 329 -28.78 10.86 -26.43
CA HIS A 329 -29.68 12.02 -26.39
C HIS A 329 -30.26 12.27 -27.78
N GLU A 330 -29.44 12.27 -28.83
CA GLU A 330 -29.86 12.46 -30.23
C GLU A 330 -30.87 11.39 -30.70
N HIS A 331 -30.71 10.13 -30.27
CA HIS A 331 -31.67 9.05 -30.52
C HIS A 331 -33.10 9.39 -30.06
N ARG A 332 -33.24 10.16 -28.97
CA ARG A 332 -34.55 10.53 -28.39
C ARG A 332 -35.15 11.78 -29.05
N ALA A 333 -34.39 12.50 -29.86
CA ALA A 333 -34.82 13.78 -30.42
C ALA A 333 -35.88 13.62 -31.53
N GLU A 334 -35.83 12.53 -32.29
CA GLU A 334 -36.74 12.25 -33.41
C GLU A 334 -37.26 10.81 -33.32
N CYS A 335 -38.58 10.65 -33.36
CA CYS A 335 -39.22 9.36 -33.57
C CYS A 335 -40.46 9.51 -34.43
N VAL A 336 -40.92 8.42 -35.01
CA VAL A 336 -42.11 8.39 -35.87
C VAL A 336 -43.01 7.27 -35.37
N HIS A 337 -44.23 7.61 -35.00
CA HIS A 337 -45.26 6.65 -34.61
C HIS A 337 -46.04 6.21 -35.84
N GLY A 338 -46.25 4.92 -35.99
CA GLY A 338 -47.00 4.37 -37.11
C GLY A 338 -47.98 3.29 -36.71
N ALA A 339 -48.96 3.07 -37.59
CA ALA A 339 -49.87 1.93 -37.56
C ALA A 339 -49.91 1.32 -38.97
N SER A 340 -50.01 0.01 -39.06
CA SER A 340 -50.08 -0.70 -40.34
C SER A 340 -50.75 -2.06 -40.21
N ASP A 341 -51.13 -2.64 -41.34
CA ASP A 341 -51.48 -4.06 -41.47
C ASP A 341 -50.36 -4.88 -42.13
N VAL A 342 -49.16 -4.29 -42.31
CA VAL A 342 -47.97 -4.95 -42.86
C VAL A 342 -47.45 -6.02 -41.90
N ARG A 343 -47.59 -7.29 -42.26
CA ARG A 343 -47.30 -8.43 -41.37
C ARG A 343 -45.82 -8.80 -41.25
N ASN A 344 -44.96 -8.27 -42.11
CA ASN A 344 -43.54 -8.65 -42.22
C ASN A 344 -42.59 -7.45 -42.06
N LEU A 345 -42.86 -6.60 -41.07
CA LEU A 345 -42.13 -5.35 -40.77
C LEU A 345 -41.28 -5.46 -39.47
N PRO A 346 -40.33 -6.41 -39.33
CA PRO A 346 -39.66 -6.68 -38.06
C PRO A 346 -38.75 -5.53 -37.58
N PRO A 347 -38.58 -5.35 -36.25
CA PRO A 347 -37.57 -4.45 -35.69
C PRO A 347 -36.15 -4.79 -36.15
N GLY A 348 -35.28 -3.77 -36.17
CA GLY A 348 -33.89 -3.95 -36.61
C GLY A 348 -33.74 -4.07 -38.13
N THR A 349 -34.77 -3.66 -38.88
CA THR A 349 -34.74 -3.55 -40.33
C THR A 349 -35.18 -2.16 -40.78
N TRP A 350 -34.74 -1.75 -41.97
CA TRP A 350 -35.16 -0.47 -42.56
C TRP A 350 -36.13 -0.66 -43.74
N PHE A 351 -37.00 0.31 -43.95
CA PHE A 351 -37.96 0.34 -45.06
C PHE A 351 -38.13 1.76 -45.62
N THR A 352 -38.71 1.86 -46.81
CA THR A 352 -39.02 3.14 -47.46
C THR A 352 -40.54 3.21 -47.69
N PRO A 353 -41.28 4.08 -46.98
CA PRO A 353 -42.69 4.30 -47.27
C PRO A 353 -42.87 5.01 -48.62
N SER A 354 -43.95 4.69 -49.33
CA SER A 354 -44.32 5.32 -50.61
C SER A 354 -45.79 5.70 -50.62
N GLY A 355 -46.13 6.90 -51.09
CA GLY A 355 -47.50 7.44 -51.08
C GLY A 355 -47.75 8.45 -49.95
N HIS A 356 -46.72 8.80 -49.18
CA HIS A 356 -46.80 9.80 -48.10
C HIS A 356 -46.25 11.15 -48.60
N ARG A 357 -47.13 12.13 -48.79
CA ARG A 357 -46.82 13.43 -49.43
C ARG A 357 -45.55 14.11 -48.91
N GLU A 358 -45.38 14.17 -47.58
CA GLU A 358 -44.23 14.88 -46.98
C GLU A 358 -42.93 14.10 -47.03
N ILE A 359 -42.99 12.78 -47.16
CA ILE A 359 -41.79 11.92 -47.22
C ILE A 359 -41.35 11.78 -48.66
N ASP A 360 -42.30 11.62 -49.60
CA ASP A 360 -42.00 11.49 -51.02
C ASP A 360 -41.32 12.73 -51.62
N ASN A 361 -41.50 13.91 -51.01
CA ASN A 361 -40.81 15.15 -51.37
C ASN A 361 -39.37 15.27 -50.82
N ARG A 362 -38.91 14.34 -49.99
CA ARG A 362 -37.55 14.34 -49.42
C ARG A 362 -36.55 13.63 -50.33
N LYS A 363 -35.26 13.84 -50.07
CA LYS A 363 -34.19 13.12 -50.78
C LYS A 363 -34.29 11.60 -50.54
N PRO A 364 -33.89 10.74 -51.49
CA PRO A 364 -33.98 9.29 -51.34
C PRO A 364 -33.38 8.74 -50.03
N GLU A 365 -32.24 9.26 -49.58
CA GLU A 365 -31.63 8.88 -48.30
C GLU A 365 -32.48 9.24 -47.06
N GLU A 366 -33.26 10.32 -47.11
CA GLU A 366 -34.07 10.81 -45.99
C GLU A 366 -35.45 10.14 -45.89
N ARG A 367 -35.80 9.31 -46.89
CA ARG A 367 -37.06 8.56 -46.94
C ARG A 367 -37.00 7.24 -46.18
N GLN A 368 -35.81 6.76 -45.85
CA GLN A 368 -35.62 5.46 -45.23
C GLN A 368 -35.84 5.54 -43.71
N HIS A 369 -36.52 4.55 -43.14
CA HIS A 369 -36.85 4.48 -41.72
C HIS A 369 -36.49 3.12 -41.14
N ILE A 370 -35.95 3.07 -39.92
CA ILE A 370 -35.60 1.87 -39.16
C ILE A 370 -36.69 1.62 -38.11
N VAL A 371 -37.24 0.41 -38.09
CA VAL A 371 -38.21 -0.02 -37.07
C VAL A 371 -37.50 -0.26 -35.75
N VAL A 372 -37.89 0.47 -34.71
CA VAL A 372 -37.31 0.41 -33.35
C VAL A 372 -38.18 -0.45 -32.43
N ASN A 373 -39.50 -0.28 -32.47
CA ASN A 373 -40.45 -1.05 -31.65
C ASN A 373 -41.69 -1.36 -32.47
N LEU A 374 -42.33 -2.49 -32.23
CA LEU A 374 -43.47 -3.01 -32.98
C LEU A 374 -44.36 -3.84 -32.05
N ARG A 375 -45.66 -3.56 -32.01
CA ARG A 375 -46.66 -4.38 -31.31
C ARG A 375 -47.61 -4.98 -32.32
N HIS A 376 -47.65 -6.30 -32.40
CA HIS A 376 -48.56 -7.09 -33.21
C HIS A 376 -49.82 -7.43 -32.42
N ARG A 377 -50.99 -7.12 -32.99
CA ARG A 377 -52.28 -7.61 -32.52
C ARG A 377 -52.99 -8.36 -33.63
N ALA A 378 -53.34 -9.61 -33.39
CA ALA A 378 -53.95 -10.46 -34.41
C ALA A 378 -55.08 -11.32 -33.85
N ILE A 379 -56.10 -11.54 -34.68
CA ILE A 379 -57.25 -12.41 -34.40
C ILE A 379 -57.37 -13.44 -35.53
N ASN A 380 -57.42 -14.72 -35.17
CA ASN A 380 -57.52 -15.79 -36.15
C ASN A 380 -58.94 -15.90 -36.76
N ASN A 381 -59.06 -16.62 -37.87
CA ASN A 381 -60.29 -16.70 -38.67
C ASN A 381 -61.22 -17.88 -38.35
N PHE A 382 -61.51 -18.08 -37.07
CA PHE A 382 -62.47 -19.10 -36.66
C PHE A 382 -63.87 -18.87 -37.24
N PRO A 383 -64.61 -19.96 -37.57
CA PRO A 383 -66.03 -19.87 -37.88
C PRO A 383 -66.80 -19.16 -36.76
N LYS A 384 -67.86 -18.41 -37.10
CA LYS A 384 -68.59 -17.56 -36.15
C LYS A 384 -68.97 -18.30 -34.85
N ALA A 385 -69.55 -19.49 -34.95
CA ALA A 385 -69.93 -20.30 -33.78
C ALA A 385 -68.73 -20.67 -32.89
N LEU A 386 -67.59 -21.06 -33.48
CA LEU A 386 -66.37 -21.37 -32.74
C LEU A 386 -65.76 -20.11 -32.12
N GLY A 387 -65.81 -18.98 -32.82
CA GLY A 387 -65.35 -17.68 -32.31
C GLY A 387 -66.16 -17.20 -31.10
N GLU A 388 -67.49 -17.32 -31.15
CA GLU A 388 -68.39 -16.99 -30.02
C GLU A 388 -68.16 -17.91 -28.82
N GLN A 389 -68.00 -19.23 -29.06
CA GLN A 389 -67.66 -20.20 -28.02
C GLN A 389 -66.29 -19.91 -27.38
N ALA A 390 -65.27 -19.61 -28.19
CA ALA A 390 -63.95 -19.22 -27.71
C ALA A 390 -64.01 -17.96 -26.84
N GLN A 391 -64.74 -16.94 -27.29
CA GLN A 391 -64.93 -15.70 -26.55
C GLN A 391 -65.62 -15.93 -25.19
N ALA A 392 -66.63 -16.79 -25.14
CA ALA A 392 -67.29 -17.18 -23.89
C ALA A 392 -66.32 -17.86 -22.92
N LEU A 393 -65.48 -18.78 -23.41
CA LEU A 393 -64.46 -19.44 -22.59
C LEU A 393 -63.37 -18.47 -22.11
N PHE A 394 -62.93 -17.53 -22.93
CA PHE A 394 -61.97 -16.49 -22.52
C PHE A 394 -62.57 -15.56 -21.47
N ALA A 395 -63.85 -15.15 -21.63
CA ALA A 395 -64.57 -14.36 -20.65
C ALA A 395 -64.73 -15.12 -19.31
N ALA A 396 -65.06 -16.41 -19.35
CA ALA A 396 -65.10 -17.27 -18.16
C ALA A 396 -63.73 -17.41 -17.49
N SER A 397 -62.65 -17.35 -18.27
CA SER A 397 -61.26 -17.32 -17.80
C SER A 397 -60.82 -15.95 -17.26
N ARG A 398 -61.69 -14.94 -17.33
CA ARG A 398 -61.41 -13.52 -17.01
C ARG A 398 -60.27 -12.94 -17.87
N TRP A 399 -60.18 -13.36 -19.12
CA TRP A 399 -59.23 -12.82 -20.09
C TRP A 399 -59.93 -11.76 -20.94
N GLN A 400 -59.35 -10.55 -20.97
CA GLN A 400 -59.86 -9.41 -21.72
C GLN A 400 -58.90 -9.10 -22.86
N PHE A 401 -59.44 -8.69 -24.00
CA PHE A 401 -58.68 -8.33 -25.19
C PHE A 401 -59.16 -6.98 -25.70
N ASP A 402 -58.22 -6.12 -26.07
CA ASP A 402 -58.55 -4.86 -26.72
C ASP A 402 -59.11 -5.13 -28.13
N PRO A 403 -60.22 -4.49 -28.52
CA PRO A 403 -60.73 -4.63 -29.87
C PRO A 403 -59.76 -4.06 -30.89
N LEU A 404 -59.61 -4.75 -32.03
CA LEU A 404 -58.92 -4.20 -33.20
C LEU A 404 -59.77 -3.09 -33.84
N PRO A 405 -59.16 -2.05 -34.42
CA PRO A 405 -59.89 -1.05 -35.20
C PRO A 405 -60.66 -1.73 -36.35
N LEU A 406 -61.94 -1.39 -36.52
CA LEU A 406 -62.77 -1.99 -37.57
C LEU A 406 -62.32 -1.49 -38.94
N GLY A 407 -62.08 -2.41 -39.88
CA GLY A 407 -61.93 -2.11 -41.31
C GLY A 407 -63.30 -1.94 -42.00
N GLU A 408 -63.30 -1.54 -43.28
CA GLU A 408 -64.53 -1.27 -44.05
C GLU A 408 -65.48 -2.48 -44.15
N ASP A 409 -64.93 -3.70 -44.19
CA ASP A 409 -65.70 -4.95 -44.19
C ASP A 409 -66.30 -5.30 -42.81
N GLY A 410 -66.16 -4.41 -41.82
CA GLY A 410 -66.56 -4.64 -40.43
C GLY A 410 -65.70 -5.68 -39.69
N GLN A 411 -64.58 -6.13 -40.29
CA GLN A 411 -63.66 -7.11 -39.72
C GLN A 411 -62.20 -6.75 -40.01
N SER A 412 -61.48 -6.24 -39.01
CA SER A 412 -59.99 -6.26 -39.03
C SER A 412 -59.48 -7.45 -38.22
N ARG A 413 -58.49 -8.15 -38.76
CA ARG A 413 -57.93 -9.38 -38.16
C ARG A 413 -56.46 -9.24 -37.77
N TYR A 414 -55.82 -8.16 -38.18
CA TYR A 414 -54.43 -7.87 -37.84
C TYR A 414 -54.19 -6.36 -37.87
N GLU A 415 -53.45 -5.89 -36.89
CA GLU A 415 -52.87 -4.55 -36.86
C GLU A 415 -51.50 -4.65 -36.19
N ASN A 416 -50.57 -3.83 -36.62
CA ASN A 416 -49.43 -3.47 -35.80
C ASN A 416 -49.34 -1.97 -35.59
N THR A 417 -48.85 -1.60 -34.41
CA THR A 417 -48.39 -0.24 -34.11
C THR A 417 -46.89 -0.27 -33.94
N PHE A 418 -46.17 0.66 -34.56
CA PHE A 418 -44.71 0.68 -34.53
C PHE A 418 -44.16 2.06 -34.22
N VAL A 419 -42.92 2.07 -33.75
CA VAL A 419 -42.08 3.25 -33.64
C VAL A 419 -40.89 3.05 -34.55
N CYS A 420 -40.63 4.01 -35.42
CA CYS A 420 -39.43 4.02 -36.26
C CYS A 420 -38.68 5.34 -36.12
N VAL A 421 -37.43 5.34 -36.58
CA VAL A 421 -36.60 6.55 -36.72
C VAL A 421 -36.07 6.61 -38.14
N ARG A 422 -35.72 7.80 -38.62
CA ARG A 422 -35.07 7.93 -39.93
C ARG A 422 -33.74 7.18 -39.95
N ARG A 423 -33.42 6.52 -41.07
CA ARG A 423 -32.15 5.81 -41.24
C ARG A 423 -30.99 6.82 -41.12
N GLY A 424 -30.00 6.49 -40.29
CA GLY A 424 -28.88 7.37 -39.96
C GLY A 424 -29.03 8.10 -38.62
N VAL A 425 -30.24 8.15 -38.03
CA VAL A 425 -30.41 8.54 -36.63
C VAL A 425 -29.69 7.50 -35.75
N PRO A 426 -28.91 7.92 -34.74
CA PRO A 426 -28.26 6.99 -33.82
C PRO A 426 -29.29 6.11 -33.13
N LEU A 427 -28.95 4.85 -32.89
CA LEU A 427 -29.76 3.89 -32.12
C LEU A 427 -29.17 3.59 -30.74
N THR A 428 -28.23 4.42 -30.30
CA THR A 428 -27.46 4.21 -29.08
C THR A 428 -28.38 4.25 -27.86
N PRO A 429 -28.43 3.19 -27.04
CA PRO A 429 -29.24 3.20 -25.84
C PRO A 429 -28.67 4.17 -24.80
N ALA A 430 -29.55 4.75 -23.99
CA ALA A 430 -29.15 5.57 -22.85
C ALA A 430 -28.34 4.75 -21.83
N PHE A 431 -27.47 5.43 -21.09
CA PHE A 431 -26.72 4.84 -19.97
C PHE A 431 -26.60 5.86 -18.86
N ASP A 432 -27.05 5.48 -17.68
CA ASP A 432 -26.92 6.26 -16.45
C ASP A 432 -26.22 5.38 -15.40
N PRO A 433 -24.98 5.70 -15.01
CA PRO A 433 -24.25 4.96 -13.97
C PRO A 433 -25.05 4.75 -12.67
N ARG A 434 -25.99 5.64 -12.34
CA ARG A 434 -26.79 5.56 -11.10
C ARG A 434 -27.87 4.47 -11.13
N ILE A 435 -28.26 4.05 -12.32
CA ILE A 435 -29.36 3.10 -12.56
C ILE A 435 -28.82 1.81 -13.18
N ASP A 436 -27.91 1.94 -14.15
CA ASP A 436 -27.40 0.82 -14.92
C ASP A 436 -26.26 0.07 -14.22
N PHE A 437 -25.55 0.68 -13.26
CA PHE A 437 -24.62 -0.09 -12.41
C PHE A 437 -25.38 -0.84 -11.32
N PRO A 438 -25.02 -2.10 -11.04
CA PRO A 438 -25.56 -2.79 -9.89
C PRO A 438 -25.11 -2.10 -8.59
N PRO A 439 -25.93 -2.14 -7.53
CA PRO A 439 -25.50 -1.64 -6.22
C PRO A 439 -24.30 -2.45 -5.72
N VAL A 440 -23.25 -1.75 -5.33
CA VAL A 440 -22.00 -2.36 -4.83
C VAL A 440 -21.70 -1.91 -3.41
N GLU A 441 -21.81 -2.84 -2.47
CA GLU A 441 -21.45 -2.63 -1.07
C GLU A 441 -19.99 -3.03 -0.82
N PRO A 442 -19.34 -2.48 0.23
CA PRO A 442 -18.02 -2.96 0.64
C PRO A 442 -18.02 -4.44 1.01
N PHE A 443 -16.98 -5.18 0.62
CA PHE A 443 -16.86 -6.61 0.90
C PHE A 443 -15.41 -7.03 1.20
N SER A 444 -15.22 -8.16 1.90
CA SER A 444 -13.89 -8.69 2.21
C SER A 444 -13.24 -9.39 1.01
N ALA A 445 -11.94 -9.16 0.82
CA ALA A 445 -11.09 -9.88 -0.12
C ALA A 445 -9.77 -10.29 0.57
N TRP A 446 -9.03 -11.21 -0.04
CA TRP A 446 -7.71 -11.61 0.44
C TRP A 446 -6.63 -11.10 -0.48
N VAL A 447 -5.55 -10.56 0.08
CA VAL A 447 -4.36 -10.19 -0.68
C VAL A 447 -3.69 -11.45 -1.23
N VAL A 448 -3.29 -11.42 -2.50
CA VAL A 448 -2.60 -12.50 -3.20
C VAL A 448 -1.29 -12.01 -3.80
N ALA A 449 -0.31 -12.91 -3.90
CA ALA A 449 1.01 -12.66 -4.47
C ALA A 449 1.38 -13.75 -5.48
N GLY A 450 2.48 -13.55 -6.22
CA GLY A 450 3.07 -14.57 -7.07
C GLY A 450 3.60 -15.77 -6.26
N GLN A 451 3.95 -16.86 -6.95
CA GLN A 451 4.51 -18.03 -6.27
C GLN A 451 5.81 -17.69 -5.54
N GLY A 452 5.88 -18.02 -4.25
CA GLY A 452 7.06 -17.83 -3.41
C GLY A 452 7.26 -16.40 -2.90
N GLU A 453 6.32 -15.49 -3.14
CA GLU A 453 6.42 -14.09 -2.74
C GLU A 453 5.43 -13.77 -1.61
N SER A 454 5.89 -13.07 -0.56
CA SER A 454 5.04 -12.65 0.56
C SER A 454 4.43 -11.24 0.38
N VAL A 455 5.02 -10.41 -0.49
CA VAL A 455 4.59 -9.04 -0.77
C VAL A 455 4.64 -8.80 -2.28
N HIS A 456 3.49 -8.53 -2.91
CA HIS A 456 3.40 -8.31 -4.36
C HIS A 456 2.77 -6.95 -4.66
N CYS A 457 3.55 -6.01 -5.20
CA CYS A 457 3.06 -4.69 -5.58
C CYS A 457 3.68 -4.19 -6.89
N ASP A 458 3.09 -3.14 -7.47
CA ASP A 458 3.68 -2.41 -8.60
C ASP A 458 4.26 -1.04 -8.17
N GLU A 459 4.74 -0.26 -9.15
CA GLU A 459 5.39 1.05 -8.90
C GLU A 459 4.50 2.09 -8.22
N TYR A 460 3.19 1.86 -8.13
CA TYR A 460 2.23 2.72 -7.42
C TYR A 460 1.82 2.17 -6.05
N GLY A 461 2.47 1.09 -5.57
CA GLY A 461 2.10 0.42 -4.32
C GLY A 461 0.74 -0.28 -4.38
N ARG A 462 0.23 -0.58 -5.59
CA ARG A 462 -1.03 -1.31 -5.76
C ARG A 462 -0.80 -2.79 -5.49
N ILE A 463 -1.81 -3.47 -4.96
CA ILE A 463 -1.76 -4.90 -4.66
C ILE A 463 -2.75 -5.67 -5.53
N LYS A 464 -2.72 -7.00 -5.45
CA LYS A 464 -3.75 -7.85 -6.04
C LYS A 464 -4.50 -8.60 -4.97
N VAL A 465 -5.76 -8.91 -5.27
CA VAL A 465 -6.69 -9.52 -4.34
C VAL A 465 -7.44 -10.66 -4.99
N ARG A 466 -7.92 -11.59 -4.17
CA ARG A 466 -8.91 -12.59 -4.55
C ARG A 466 -10.21 -12.30 -3.84
N ILE A 467 -11.30 -12.26 -4.61
CA ILE A 467 -12.65 -12.19 -4.08
C ILE A 467 -13.08 -13.61 -3.65
N PRO A 468 -13.47 -13.82 -2.40
CA PRO A 468 -13.99 -15.12 -1.95
C PRO A 468 -15.33 -15.47 -2.59
N GLY A 469 -15.65 -16.76 -2.64
CA GLY A 469 -17.00 -17.23 -2.97
C GLY A 469 -17.38 -17.13 -4.45
N LEU A 470 -16.47 -16.68 -5.33
CA LEU A 470 -16.66 -16.78 -6.78
C LEU A 470 -16.70 -18.25 -7.21
N HIS A 471 -17.62 -18.59 -8.13
CA HIS A 471 -17.81 -19.97 -8.57
C HIS A 471 -16.73 -20.38 -9.59
N PRO A 472 -15.92 -21.44 -9.33
CA PRO A 472 -14.82 -21.84 -10.22
C PRO A 472 -15.26 -22.21 -11.64
N ASP A 473 -16.39 -22.91 -11.79
CA ASP A 473 -16.90 -23.32 -13.11
C ASP A 473 -17.24 -22.13 -14.03
N ASP A 474 -17.52 -20.96 -13.44
CA ASP A 474 -17.79 -19.72 -14.16
C ASP A 474 -16.50 -18.95 -14.53
N HIS A 475 -15.33 -19.47 -14.16
CA HIS A 475 -14.02 -18.93 -14.52
C HIS A 475 -13.18 -19.95 -15.32
N ALA A 476 -13.78 -21.08 -15.71
CA ALA A 476 -13.12 -22.13 -16.48
C ALA A 476 -12.60 -21.64 -17.85
N HIS A 477 -13.34 -20.74 -18.52
CA HIS A 477 -12.92 -20.12 -19.79
C HIS A 477 -11.59 -19.35 -19.68
N ALA A 478 -11.22 -18.92 -18.47
CA ALA A 478 -10.03 -18.14 -18.17
C ALA A 478 -9.03 -18.90 -17.28
N GLN A 479 -9.01 -20.24 -17.34
CA GLN A 479 -8.11 -21.09 -16.54
C GLN A 479 -8.18 -20.82 -15.03
N GLY A 480 -9.38 -20.54 -14.52
CA GLY A 480 -9.63 -20.24 -13.11
C GLY A 480 -9.27 -18.83 -12.66
N THR A 481 -8.87 -17.93 -13.58
CA THR A 481 -8.62 -16.51 -13.27
C THR A 481 -9.81 -15.90 -12.53
N GLY A 482 -9.59 -15.40 -11.32
CA GLY A 482 -10.61 -14.90 -10.40
C GLY A 482 -10.82 -15.82 -9.19
N THR A 483 -10.46 -17.10 -9.33
CA THR A 483 -10.64 -18.17 -8.33
C THR A 483 -9.36 -18.96 -8.04
N SER A 484 -8.23 -18.60 -8.66
CA SER A 484 -7.02 -19.42 -8.67
C SER A 484 -6.19 -19.33 -7.38
N GLY A 485 -6.41 -18.30 -6.56
CA GLY A 485 -5.57 -18.00 -5.40
C GLY A 485 -4.25 -17.31 -5.74
N THR A 486 -4.07 -16.85 -6.97
CA THR A 486 -2.80 -16.24 -7.43
C THR A 486 -3.01 -14.79 -7.88
N GLU A 487 -1.92 -14.12 -8.21
CA GLU A 487 -1.85 -12.76 -8.75
C GLU A 487 -2.62 -12.54 -10.08
N ARG A 488 -3.28 -13.57 -10.63
CA ARG A 488 -4.13 -13.44 -11.81
C ARG A 488 -5.56 -13.02 -11.45
N ASP A 489 -5.99 -13.22 -10.20
CA ASP A 489 -7.40 -13.14 -9.79
C ASP A 489 -8.02 -11.73 -9.85
N SER A 490 -7.21 -10.67 -9.83
CA SER A 490 -7.71 -9.30 -9.96
C SER A 490 -6.79 -8.40 -10.77
N ALA A 491 -7.31 -7.22 -11.13
CA ALA A 491 -6.52 -6.04 -11.46
C ALA A 491 -5.66 -5.58 -10.29
N TRP A 492 -4.73 -4.67 -10.60
CA TRP A 492 -4.04 -3.90 -9.58
C TRP A 492 -5.05 -3.00 -8.88
N VAL A 493 -5.16 -3.18 -7.56
CA VAL A 493 -6.09 -2.46 -6.69
C VAL A 493 -5.28 -1.49 -5.83
N ARG A 494 -5.63 -0.20 -5.88
CA ARG A 494 -5.05 0.79 -4.97
C ARG A 494 -5.51 0.52 -3.55
N TRP A 495 -4.68 0.83 -2.56
CA TRP A 495 -5.07 0.78 -1.16
C TRP A 495 -4.93 2.16 -0.52
N VAL A 496 -5.86 2.48 0.38
CA VAL A 496 -5.89 3.76 1.09
C VAL A 496 -4.81 3.76 2.17
N THR A 497 -3.92 4.74 2.13
CA THR A 497 -2.91 4.98 3.17
C THR A 497 -3.31 6.17 4.05
N PRO A 498 -2.90 6.22 5.33
CA PRO A 498 -3.25 7.34 6.21
C PRO A 498 -2.68 8.69 5.78
N TRP A 499 -1.55 8.69 5.07
CA TRP A 499 -0.87 9.90 4.62
C TRP A 499 -0.03 9.62 3.37
N ALA A 500 -0.30 10.33 2.27
CA ALA A 500 0.44 10.22 1.01
C ALA A 500 0.67 11.60 0.40
N GLY A 501 1.93 11.99 0.22
CA GLY A 501 2.38 13.17 -0.52
C GLY A 501 3.41 12.82 -1.59
N PRO A 502 3.96 13.82 -2.32
CA PRO A 502 4.99 13.58 -3.33
C PRO A 502 6.28 12.98 -2.71
N ASN A 503 6.43 11.65 -2.81
CA ASN A 503 7.55 10.86 -2.27
C ASN A 503 7.74 10.92 -0.74
N TYR A 504 6.69 11.20 0.03
CA TYR A 504 6.68 11.09 1.49
C TYR A 504 5.31 10.64 2.00
N GLY A 505 5.25 10.05 3.20
CA GLY A 505 4.00 9.58 3.81
C GLY A 505 4.18 8.27 4.58
N VAL A 506 3.09 7.52 4.70
CA VAL A 506 3.06 6.18 5.31
C VAL A 506 2.81 5.14 4.23
N ASP A 507 3.76 4.20 4.09
CA ASP A 507 3.61 3.05 3.21
C ASP A 507 3.78 1.74 4.00
N MET A 508 2.67 0.99 4.09
CA MET A 508 2.57 -0.28 4.81
C MET A 508 1.87 -1.31 3.91
N LEU A 509 2.55 -1.71 2.85
CA LEU A 509 2.01 -2.64 1.84
C LEU A 509 1.38 -3.89 2.48
N PRO A 510 0.08 -4.16 2.20
CA PRO A 510 -0.57 -5.39 2.61
C PRO A 510 0.13 -6.62 2.01
N ARG A 511 0.25 -7.67 2.82
CA ARG A 511 0.96 -8.91 2.45
C ARG A 511 -0.02 -10.01 2.06
N ALA A 512 0.43 -10.98 1.28
CA ALA A 512 -0.37 -12.14 0.89
C ALA A 512 -1.02 -12.81 2.10
N GLY A 513 -2.31 -13.14 2.00
CA GLY A 513 -3.09 -13.74 3.08
C GLY A 513 -3.76 -12.74 4.03
N MET A 514 -3.40 -11.45 3.99
CA MET A 514 -4.13 -10.41 4.72
C MET A 514 -5.56 -10.25 4.18
N GLU A 515 -6.52 -10.04 5.08
CA GLU A 515 -7.90 -9.72 4.72
C GLU A 515 -8.05 -8.20 4.60
N VAL A 516 -8.64 -7.76 3.50
CA VAL A 516 -8.83 -6.35 3.15
C VAL A 516 -10.29 -6.07 2.82
N LEU A 517 -10.74 -4.86 3.13
CA LEU A 517 -12.07 -4.38 2.74
C LEU A 517 -12.00 -3.66 1.39
N ILE A 518 -12.81 -4.09 0.42
CA ILE A 518 -12.89 -3.50 -0.91
C ILE A 518 -14.07 -2.54 -0.98
N GLY A 519 -13.84 -1.31 -1.42
CA GLY A 519 -14.86 -0.36 -1.87
C GLY A 519 -14.79 -0.15 -3.40
N HIS A 520 -15.68 0.69 -3.93
CA HIS A 520 -15.81 0.95 -5.37
C HIS A 520 -15.89 2.44 -5.65
N LEU A 521 -14.98 2.96 -6.47
CA LEU A 521 -14.95 4.38 -6.82
C LEU A 521 -16.07 4.73 -7.79
N GLY A 522 -16.89 5.72 -7.44
CA GLY A 522 -18.02 6.18 -8.29
C GLY A 522 -19.15 5.15 -8.44
N GLY A 523 -19.22 4.16 -7.55
CA GLY A 523 -20.22 3.07 -7.63
C GLY A 523 -19.98 2.08 -8.77
N ASP A 524 -18.84 2.16 -9.46
CA ASP A 524 -18.50 1.28 -10.56
C ASP A 524 -17.92 -0.05 -10.04
N PRO A 525 -18.56 -1.21 -10.30
CA PRO A 525 -18.09 -2.52 -9.87
C PRO A 525 -16.67 -2.87 -10.38
N ASP A 526 -16.19 -2.19 -11.42
CA ASP A 526 -14.86 -2.41 -11.99
C ASP A 526 -13.77 -1.62 -11.26
N LYS A 527 -14.13 -0.57 -10.49
CA LYS A 527 -13.18 0.37 -9.85
C LYS A 527 -12.95 0.06 -8.37
N MET A 528 -12.45 -1.14 -8.11
CA MET A 528 -12.11 -1.57 -6.75
C MET A 528 -11.01 -0.70 -6.12
N ILE A 529 -11.14 -0.44 -4.81
CA ILE A 529 -10.13 0.19 -3.96
C ILE A 529 -10.12 -0.49 -2.58
N VAL A 530 -8.95 -0.77 -2.02
CA VAL A 530 -8.82 -1.28 -0.66
C VAL A 530 -8.96 -0.13 0.33
N LEU A 531 -9.95 -0.20 1.22
CA LEU A 531 -10.24 0.81 2.23
C LEU A 531 -9.40 0.64 3.50
N GLY A 532 -8.94 -0.57 3.78
CA GLY A 532 -8.15 -0.91 4.94
C GLY A 532 -7.99 -2.42 5.12
N THR A 533 -7.21 -2.81 6.12
CA THR A 533 -7.04 -4.21 6.55
C THR A 533 -7.90 -4.49 7.75
N VAL A 534 -8.38 -5.74 7.86
CA VAL A 534 -9.18 -6.19 9.00
C VAL A 534 -8.54 -7.41 9.65
N HIS A 535 -8.65 -7.48 10.98
CA HIS A 535 -8.25 -8.66 11.72
C HIS A 535 -9.35 -9.73 11.67
N GLY A 536 -8.93 -10.98 11.60
CA GLY A 536 -9.83 -12.14 11.49
C GLY A 536 -9.20 -13.41 12.05
N GLY A 537 -9.84 -14.56 11.83
CA GLY A 537 -9.39 -15.86 12.33
C GLY A 537 -7.90 -16.16 12.05
N PRO A 538 -7.44 -16.14 10.78
CA PRO A 538 -6.03 -16.35 10.44
C PRO A 538 -5.14 -15.13 10.73
N ASN A 539 -5.71 -13.92 10.75
CA ASN A 539 -4.98 -12.65 10.89
C ASN A 539 -5.36 -11.95 12.20
N ARG A 540 -4.98 -12.54 13.34
CA ARG A 540 -5.32 -12.00 14.66
C ARG A 540 -4.65 -10.64 14.91
N PRO A 541 -5.18 -9.82 15.85
CA PRO A 541 -4.55 -8.58 16.27
C PRO A 541 -3.09 -8.76 16.71
N ALA A 542 -2.30 -7.70 16.55
CA ALA A 542 -0.88 -7.71 16.85
C ALA A 542 -0.59 -8.15 18.30
N THR A 543 0.36 -9.08 18.45
CA THR A 543 0.88 -9.52 19.75
C THR A 543 2.22 -8.84 20.03
N PHE A 544 2.22 -7.81 20.87
CA PHE A 544 3.43 -7.06 21.22
C PHE A 544 4.36 -7.85 22.15
N SER A 545 5.67 -7.72 21.96
CA SER A 545 6.70 -8.42 22.73
C SER A 545 6.61 -9.97 22.70
N GLY A 546 5.83 -10.54 21.77
CA GLY A 546 5.77 -11.99 21.50
C GLY A 546 4.96 -12.82 22.49
N VAL A 547 4.30 -12.21 23.48
CA VAL A 547 3.49 -12.91 24.49
C VAL A 547 2.20 -12.16 24.82
N GLY A 548 1.24 -12.88 25.41
CA GLY A 548 -0.09 -12.38 25.69
C GLY A 548 -0.95 -12.23 24.42
N SER A 549 -2.21 -11.87 24.59
CA SER A 549 -3.12 -11.62 23.48
C SER A 549 -4.31 -10.77 23.94
N LEU A 550 -5.13 -10.30 23.00
CA LEU A 550 -6.43 -9.74 23.34
C LEU A 550 -7.42 -10.87 23.74
N PRO A 551 -8.33 -10.63 24.70
CA PRO A 551 -8.60 -9.36 25.38
C PRO A 551 -7.71 -9.07 26.60
N GLY A 552 -6.80 -9.97 26.98
CA GLY A 552 -5.95 -9.83 28.17
C GLY A 552 -5.08 -8.56 28.17
N ASN A 553 -4.39 -8.30 27.07
CA ASN A 553 -3.49 -7.14 26.92
C ASN A 553 -4.17 -5.90 26.30
N LYS A 554 -5.44 -5.63 26.65
CA LYS A 554 -6.26 -4.56 26.06
C LYS A 554 -5.75 -3.11 26.26
N HIS A 555 -4.80 -2.88 27.16
CA HIS A 555 -4.19 -1.55 27.40
C HIS A 555 -2.88 -1.35 26.63
N ILE A 556 -2.48 -2.32 25.79
CA ILE A 556 -1.28 -2.21 24.96
C ILE A 556 -1.68 -1.80 23.55
N THR A 557 -1.03 -0.77 23.02
CA THR A 557 -1.24 -0.23 21.67
C THR A 557 0.08 -0.03 20.95
N GLY A 558 0.04 0.15 19.62
CA GLY A 558 1.22 0.50 18.84
C GLY A 558 1.28 -0.13 17.45
N ILE A 559 2.49 -0.19 16.90
CA ILE A 559 2.78 -0.74 15.57
C ILE A 559 3.77 -1.88 15.73
N LYS A 560 3.46 -3.04 15.16
CA LYS A 560 4.37 -4.19 15.08
C LYS A 560 4.51 -4.61 13.62
N THR A 561 5.74 -4.64 13.13
CA THR A 561 6.06 -5.16 11.79
C THR A 561 6.48 -6.63 11.89
N GLN A 562 6.70 -7.27 10.75
CA GLN A 562 7.29 -8.60 10.69
C GLN A 562 8.37 -8.61 9.62
N GLU A 563 9.49 -9.26 9.91
CA GLU A 563 10.54 -9.56 8.93
C GLU A 563 9.95 -10.27 7.70
N ILE A 564 10.46 -9.94 6.51
CA ILE A 564 10.05 -10.60 5.28
C ILE A 564 10.71 -11.97 5.24
N ASP A 565 9.91 -13.01 5.05
CA ASP A 565 10.34 -14.41 4.98
C ASP A 565 11.14 -14.88 6.22
N GLY A 566 10.89 -14.24 7.37
CA GLY A 566 11.53 -14.52 8.64
C GLY A 566 10.58 -14.39 9.84
N THR A 567 11.13 -14.60 11.04
CA THR A 567 10.38 -14.56 12.31
C THR A 567 10.66 -13.31 13.14
N GLY A 568 11.62 -12.47 12.72
CA GLY A 568 11.94 -11.23 13.38
C GLY A 568 10.81 -10.19 13.30
N PHE A 569 10.88 -9.16 14.13
CA PHE A 569 9.96 -8.03 14.10
C PHE A 569 10.61 -6.75 14.64
N GLY A 570 10.10 -5.61 14.17
CA GLY A 570 10.24 -4.33 14.85
C GLY A 570 8.91 -3.96 15.52
N GLN A 571 8.97 -3.19 16.61
CA GLN A 571 7.76 -2.66 17.23
C GLN A 571 7.98 -1.30 17.89
N LEU A 572 6.93 -0.47 17.81
CA LEU A 572 6.69 0.67 18.67
C LEU A 572 5.48 0.31 19.53
N ARG A 573 5.65 0.24 20.84
CA ARG A 573 4.63 -0.22 21.79
C ARG A 573 4.40 0.85 22.86
N PHE A 574 3.14 1.11 23.17
CA PHE A 574 2.69 1.90 24.31
C PHE A 574 1.90 0.98 25.26
N ASP A 575 2.15 1.10 26.56
CA ASP A 575 1.42 0.41 27.61
C ASP A 575 0.75 1.46 28.49
N ASP A 576 -0.58 1.56 28.40
CA ASP A 576 -1.39 2.54 29.12
C ASP A 576 -2.01 1.94 30.40
N THR A 577 -1.44 0.85 30.91
CA THR A 577 -1.87 0.27 32.18
C THR A 577 -1.73 1.30 33.29
N SER A 578 -2.80 1.54 34.05
CA SER A 578 -2.85 2.57 35.10
C SER A 578 -1.69 2.44 36.09
N GLY A 579 -0.99 3.56 36.32
CA GLY A 579 0.19 3.62 37.19
C GLY A 579 1.45 2.93 36.65
N LYS A 580 1.40 2.35 35.44
CA LYS A 580 2.51 1.61 34.81
C LYS A 580 2.71 2.02 33.35
N VAL A 581 2.55 3.31 33.06
CA VAL A 581 2.67 3.85 31.69
C VAL A 581 4.09 3.66 31.17
N SER A 582 4.24 3.08 29.99
CA SER A 582 5.54 2.91 29.35
C SER A 582 5.49 2.95 27.82
N SER A 583 6.63 3.27 27.23
CA SER A 583 6.84 3.27 25.78
C SER A 583 8.08 2.46 25.43
N GLN A 584 8.02 1.68 24.36
CA GLN A 584 9.12 0.85 23.88
C GLN A 584 9.28 0.96 22.37
N LEU A 585 10.51 1.20 21.91
CA LEU A 585 10.95 0.94 20.54
C LEU A 585 11.90 -0.26 20.56
N ALA A 586 11.56 -1.35 19.88
CA ALA A 586 12.35 -2.58 19.92
C ALA A 586 12.49 -3.25 18.55
N SER A 587 13.61 -3.93 18.37
CA SER A 587 13.89 -4.83 17.26
C SER A 587 14.36 -6.18 17.81
N THR A 588 13.87 -7.27 17.23
CA THR A 588 14.39 -8.61 17.56
C THR A 588 15.86 -8.76 17.19
N HIS A 589 16.38 -7.96 16.26
CA HIS A 589 17.79 -7.98 15.90
C HIS A 589 18.66 -7.56 17.10
N ALA A 590 19.50 -8.49 17.54
CA ALA A 590 20.33 -8.37 18.73
C ALA A 590 19.57 -8.00 20.03
N ALA A 591 18.26 -8.25 20.09
CA ALA A 591 17.39 -7.84 21.22
C ALA A 591 17.61 -6.37 21.61
N THR A 592 17.58 -5.49 20.60
CA THR A 592 17.86 -4.06 20.78
C THR A 592 16.57 -3.31 21.12
N GLU A 593 16.56 -2.60 22.24
CA GLU A 593 15.39 -1.86 22.71
C GLU A 593 15.73 -0.55 23.43
N LEU A 594 14.88 0.46 23.20
CA LEU A 594 14.79 1.68 24.00
C LEU A 594 13.48 1.63 24.79
N ASN A 595 13.59 1.60 26.12
CA ASN A 595 12.47 1.51 27.04
C ASN A 595 12.36 2.77 27.88
N LEU A 596 11.15 3.32 28.03
CA LEU A 596 10.87 4.55 28.76
C LEU A 596 9.66 4.37 29.69
N GLY A 597 9.71 4.97 30.88
CA GLY A 597 8.61 4.96 31.86
C GLY A 597 8.70 3.80 32.84
N TYR A 598 7.56 3.15 33.12
CA TYR A 598 7.48 2.04 34.07
C TYR A 598 7.84 0.70 33.40
N LEU A 599 9.04 0.20 33.68
CA LEU A 599 9.61 -0.95 33.00
C LEU A 599 9.08 -2.24 33.61
N THR A 600 8.46 -3.08 32.77
CA THR A 600 7.98 -4.40 33.16
C THR A 600 8.51 -5.47 32.22
N HIS A 601 8.50 -6.72 32.69
CA HIS A 601 8.54 -7.86 31.77
C HIS A 601 7.30 -7.85 30.86
N PRO A 602 7.34 -8.48 29.67
CA PRO A 602 6.18 -8.55 28.79
C PRO A 602 4.91 -9.04 29.51
N ARG A 603 3.79 -8.32 29.30
CA ARG A 603 2.51 -8.65 29.95
C ARG A 603 1.85 -9.88 29.35
N THR A 604 1.29 -10.71 30.21
CA THR A 604 0.36 -11.78 29.85
C THR A 604 -0.91 -11.58 30.64
N ASP A 605 -2.04 -11.52 29.95
CA ASP A 605 -3.37 -11.26 30.53
C ASP A 605 -3.42 -10.00 31.41
N GLY A 606 -2.75 -8.93 30.97
CA GLY A 606 -2.68 -7.65 31.69
C GLY A 606 -1.69 -7.63 32.86
N HIS A 607 -1.14 -8.78 33.25
CA HIS A 607 -0.19 -8.91 34.34
C HIS A 607 1.25 -8.94 33.84
N ALA A 608 2.14 -8.24 34.55
CA ALA A 608 3.58 -8.34 34.35
C ALA A 608 4.32 -8.17 35.68
N LYS A 609 5.55 -8.69 35.71
CA LYS A 609 6.50 -8.47 36.80
C LYS A 609 7.24 -7.16 36.57
N ASP A 610 7.43 -6.42 37.65
CA ASP A 610 8.11 -5.13 37.65
C ASP A 610 9.63 -5.34 37.44
N ARG A 611 10.25 -4.42 36.69
CA ARG A 611 11.66 -4.49 36.31
C ARG A 611 12.44 -3.22 36.72
N GLY A 612 11.79 -2.07 36.73
CA GLY A 612 12.37 -0.79 37.13
C GLY A 612 11.58 0.40 36.60
N GLU A 613 12.11 1.60 36.75
CA GLU A 613 11.50 2.84 36.26
C GLU A 613 12.57 3.74 35.64
N GLY A 614 12.17 4.57 34.67
CA GLY A 614 13.04 5.57 34.04
C GLY A 614 13.31 5.28 32.57
N ALA A 615 14.58 5.22 32.18
CA ALA A 615 15.00 4.99 30.80
C ALA A 615 16.06 3.89 30.72
N GLU A 616 15.97 3.05 29.70
CA GLU A 616 16.94 1.99 29.43
C GLU A 616 17.18 1.84 27.93
N LEU A 617 18.45 1.76 27.55
CA LEU A 617 18.89 1.30 26.25
C LEU A 617 19.59 -0.06 26.43
N ALA A 618 19.02 -1.12 25.85
CA ALA A 618 19.57 -2.47 25.93
C ALA A 618 19.85 -3.03 24.53
N THR A 619 20.97 -3.73 24.37
CA THR A 619 21.31 -4.49 23.15
C THR A 619 22.32 -5.59 23.48
N ARG A 620 22.28 -6.69 22.73
CA ARG A 620 23.30 -7.76 22.76
C ARG A 620 24.43 -7.52 21.75
N ALA A 621 24.37 -6.44 20.97
CA ALA A 621 25.41 -6.01 20.05
C ALA A 621 26.21 -4.83 20.63
N ALA A 622 27.05 -4.19 19.81
CA ALA A 622 27.75 -2.98 20.22
C ALA A 622 26.78 -1.80 20.39
N ALA A 623 27.00 -0.97 21.42
CA ALA A 623 26.27 0.27 21.64
C ALA A 623 27.25 1.44 21.73
N VAL A 624 26.87 2.58 21.14
CA VAL A 624 27.68 3.79 21.11
C VAL A 624 26.78 5.01 21.33
N VAL A 625 27.12 5.85 22.32
CA VAL A 625 26.53 7.17 22.54
C VAL A 625 27.59 8.21 22.18
N ARG A 626 27.33 9.05 21.17
CA ARG A 626 28.25 10.10 20.68
C ARG A 626 27.56 11.45 20.68
N ALA A 627 28.27 12.47 21.16
CA ALA A 627 27.82 13.86 21.09
C ALA A 627 29.02 14.76 20.75
N LEU A 628 29.00 15.37 19.56
CA LEU A 628 30.14 16.17 19.05
C LEU A 628 30.40 17.44 19.86
N ARG A 629 29.39 17.95 20.56
CA ARG A 629 29.50 19.15 21.41
C ARG A 629 29.73 18.81 22.88
N GLY A 630 29.82 17.53 23.24
CA GLY A 630 30.05 17.04 24.60
C GLY A 630 28.90 16.19 25.17
N LEU A 631 29.18 15.42 26.22
CA LEU A 631 28.27 14.47 26.88
C LEU A 631 28.28 14.73 28.40
N MET A 632 27.11 14.84 29.02
CA MET A 632 26.97 15.01 30.47
C MET A 632 26.22 13.84 31.09
N LEU A 633 26.83 13.19 32.08
CA LEU A 633 26.26 12.09 32.84
C LEU A 633 26.22 12.49 34.32
N THR A 634 25.01 12.73 34.85
CA THR A 634 24.85 13.31 36.19
C THR A 634 23.68 12.70 36.97
N THR A 635 23.82 12.62 38.30
CA THR A 635 22.73 12.30 39.24
C THR A 635 22.27 13.52 40.04
N PHE A 636 22.82 14.71 39.78
CA PHE A 636 22.42 15.93 40.48
C PHE A 636 20.99 16.32 40.09
N ALA A 637 20.23 16.83 41.07
CA ALA A 637 18.87 17.28 40.83
C ALA A 637 18.87 18.43 39.82
N PHE A 638 17.87 18.43 38.95
CA PHE A 638 17.62 19.47 37.98
C PHE A 638 16.42 20.32 38.44
N SER A 639 16.58 21.63 38.52
CA SER A 639 15.49 22.57 38.84
C SER A 639 15.20 23.48 37.65
N ALA A 640 14.30 23.04 36.75
CA ALA A 640 13.73 23.84 35.64
C ALA A 640 14.70 24.72 34.81
N GLY A 641 16.00 24.40 34.78
CA GLY A 641 17.05 25.13 34.07
C GLY A 641 17.17 24.73 32.58
N HIS A 642 18.33 24.99 31.98
CA HIS A 642 18.62 24.52 30.62
C HIS A 642 19.07 23.05 30.61
N GLN A 643 18.98 22.36 29.46
CA GLN A 643 19.33 20.93 29.32
C GLN A 643 20.72 20.55 29.88
N LEU A 644 21.69 21.47 29.86
CA LEU A 644 23.07 21.29 30.36
C LEU A 644 23.34 22.06 31.67
N ASP A 645 22.35 22.21 32.54
CA ASP A 645 22.56 22.74 33.89
C ASP A 645 23.64 21.91 34.62
N ARG A 646 24.63 22.63 35.15
CA ARG A 646 25.90 22.09 35.64
C ARG A 646 26.45 22.92 36.79
N ASP A 647 25.62 23.72 37.46
CA ASP A 647 26.05 24.57 38.56
C ASP A 647 26.70 23.75 39.67
N HIS A 648 26.12 22.60 40.01
CA HIS A 648 26.72 21.64 40.95
C HIS A 648 28.11 21.17 40.51
N LEU A 649 28.32 20.88 39.23
CA LEU A 649 29.62 20.44 38.71
C LEU A 649 30.64 21.59 38.73
N ASN A 650 30.21 22.81 38.37
CA ASN A 650 31.05 24.01 38.44
C ASN A 650 31.49 24.28 39.89
N THR A 651 30.59 24.17 40.86
CA THR A 651 30.91 24.36 42.29
C THR A 651 31.90 23.31 42.78
N LEU A 652 31.66 22.02 42.50
CA LEU A 652 32.58 20.95 42.93
C LEU A 652 33.97 21.08 42.29
N LEU A 653 34.04 21.47 41.01
CA LEU A 653 35.30 21.71 40.33
C LEU A 653 36.04 22.91 40.95
N ALA A 654 35.33 23.97 41.31
CA ALA A 654 35.91 25.14 41.97
C ALA A 654 36.44 24.81 43.38
N GLU A 655 35.69 24.06 44.19
CA GLU A 655 36.12 23.61 45.54
C GLU A 655 37.37 22.72 45.47
N GLY A 656 37.42 21.78 44.53
CA GLY A 656 38.57 20.91 44.33
C GLY A 656 39.82 21.68 43.91
N LEU A 657 39.67 22.67 43.03
CA LEU A 657 40.74 23.55 42.58
C LEU A 657 41.28 24.43 43.74
N GLU A 658 40.39 24.96 44.58
CA GLU A 658 40.79 25.75 45.75
C GLU A 658 41.64 24.92 46.72
N LEU A 659 41.24 23.68 47.01
CA LEU A 659 42.00 22.77 47.86
C LEU A 659 43.38 22.44 47.27
N PHE A 660 43.43 22.12 45.97
CA PHE A 660 44.68 21.82 45.27
C PHE A 660 45.66 22.99 45.36
N LYS A 661 45.17 24.20 45.08
CA LYS A 661 45.96 25.43 45.15
C LYS A 661 46.46 25.71 46.56
N ALA A 662 45.59 25.64 47.57
CA ALA A 662 45.94 25.92 48.96
C ALA A 662 47.04 24.98 49.49
N LEU A 663 46.97 23.68 49.17
CA LEU A 663 47.99 22.71 49.59
C LEU A 663 49.32 22.88 48.84
N GLY A 664 49.28 23.09 47.52
CA GLY A 664 50.50 23.26 46.73
C GLY A 664 51.22 24.58 47.01
N ASP A 665 50.49 25.70 47.15
CA ASP A 665 51.09 26.99 47.52
C ASP A 665 51.77 26.91 48.90
N TYR A 666 51.14 26.21 49.85
CA TYR A 666 51.73 25.95 51.16
C TYR A 666 52.99 25.08 51.06
N ALA A 667 52.96 24.01 50.27
CA ALA A 667 54.14 23.18 50.03
C ALA A 667 55.30 24.00 49.43
N GLY A 668 55.03 24.85 48.43
CA GLY A 668 56.00 25.74 47.81
C GLY A 668 56.67 26.72 48.78
N GLN A 669 55.92 27.30 49.72
CA GLN A 669 56.45 28.19 50.76
C GLN A 669 57.37 27.46 51.77
N HIS A 670 57.27 26.13 51.86
CA HIS A 670 57.99 25.31 52.84
C HIS A 670 58.97 24.30 52.20
N GLY A 671 59.51 24.63 51.01
CA GLY A 671 60.56 23.85 50.35
C GLY A 671 60.07 22.65 49.53
N GLY A 672 58.75 22.50 49.36
CA GLY A 672 58.13 21.61 48.38
C GLY A 672 57.92 22.30 47.02
N ALA A 673 57.12 21.67 46.15
CA ALA A 673 56.72 22.26 44.87
C ALA A 673 55.43 23.07 45.02
N ALA A 674 55.36 24.24 44.36
CA ALA A 674 54.14 25.06 44.30
C ALA A 674 53.06 24.39 43.41
N ALA A 675 51.78 24.78 43.58
CA ALA A 675 50.70 24.31 42.73
C ALA A 675 50.82 24.86 41.30
N ASP A 676 50.60 24.01 40.29
CA ASP A 676 50.39 24.42 38.89
C ASP A 676 48.91 24.23 38.54
N THR A 677 48.17 25.33 38.41
CA THR A 677 46.70 25.33 38.22
C THR A 677 46.25 25.53 36.77
N ALA A 678 47.18 25.73 35.83
CA ALA A 678 46.85 26.22 34.49
C ALA A 678 45.87 25.29 33.74
N ALA A 679 46.05 23.98 33.86
CA ALA A 679 45.19 22.98 33.20
C ALA A 679 43.78 22.93 33.81
N GLN A 680 43.68 23.04 35.14
CA GLN A 680 42.42 22.99 35.87
C GLN A 680 41.60 24.27 35.66
N ASP A 681 42.24 25.44 35.66
CA ASP A 681 41.62 26.74 35.33
C ASP A 681 41.01 26.73 33.91
N GLN A 682 41.73 26.14 32.95
CA GLN A 682 41.23 25.97 31.58
C GLN A 682 40.01 25.04 31.53
N LEU A 683 40.05 23.89 32.20
CA LEU A 683 38.93 22.94 32.24
C LEU A 683 37.68 23.55 32.89
N ALA A 684 37.85 24.29 34.00
CA ALA A 684 36.76 24.99 34.67
C ALA A 684 36.14 26.06 33.77
N SER A 685 36.97 26.78 32.99
CA SER A 685 36.48 27.77 32.03
C SER A 685 35.67 27.14 30.90
N ILE A 686 36.12 25.99 30.37
CA ILE A 686 35.39 25.24 29.34
C ILE A 686 34.05 24.76 29.87
N LEU A 687 34.03 24.12 31.06
CA LEU A 687 32.81 23.62 31.67
C LEU A 687 31.83 24.78 31.94
N LYS A 688 32.29 25.88 32.55
CA LYS A 688 31.45 27.05 32.85
C LYS A 688 30.79 27.62 31.59
N ASN A 689 31.57 27.79 30.52
CA ASN A 689 31.14 28.45 29.28
C ASN A 689 30.59 27.50 28.20
N TRP A 690 30.30 26.23 28.54
CA TRP A 690 29.83 25.24 27.58
C TRP A 690 28.43 25.56 27.00
N ASP A 691 28.35 26.13 25.80
CA ASP A 691 27.08 26.48 25.13
C ASP A 691 26.67 25.42 24.07
N PRO A 692 25.54 24.71 24.25
CA PRO A 692 25.09 23.71 23.30
C PRO A 692 24.37 24.31 22.07
N SER A 693 23.84 25.54 22.16
CA SER A 693 22.96 26.13 21.14
C SER A 693 23.71 26.50 19.87
N GLY A 694 25.00 26.83 19.96
CA GLY A 694 25.77 27.39 18.85
C GLY A 694 25.20 28.72 18.34
N ALA A 695 24.36 29.41 19.13
CA ALA A 695 23.67 30.62 18.71
C ALA A 695 24.57 31.87 18.72
N ASN A 696 25.72 31.82 19.40
CA ASN A 696 26.72 32.88 19.32
C ASN A 696 27.66 32.65 18.13
N GLY A 697 27.26 33.18 16.98
CA GLY A 697 27.99 33.17 15.70
C GLY A 697 29.28 34.02 15.69
N GLY A 698 30.23 33.73 16.59
CA GLY A 698 31.61 34.17 16.50
C GLY A 698 32.47 33.08 15.88
N ALA A 699 33.23 33.43 14.84
CA ALA A 699 34.14 32.57 14.07
C ALA A 699 34.70 31.35 14.82
N ALA A 700 34.51 30.15 14.23
CA ALA A 700 35.30 28.92 14.37
C ALA A 700 36.32 28.82 15.52
N ASN A 701 35.93 29.14 16.74
CA ASN A 701 36.70 28.87 17.94
C ASN A 701 36.17 27.54 18.46
N ASP A 702 37.03 26.53 18.41
CA ASP A 702 36.85 25.17 18.94
C ASP A 702 35.91 25.15 20.15
N ALA A 703 34.62 24.86 19.92
CA ALA A 703 33.74 24.46 21.00
C ALA A 703 34.29 23.13 21.53
N GLN A 704 35.08 23.20 22.59
CA GLN A 704 35.82 22.06 23.10
C GLN A 704 34.83 21.05 23.65
N ALA A 705 34.68 19.93 22.94
CA ALA A 705 33.79 18.85 23.33
C ALA A 705 34.31 18.25 24.64
N ILE A 706 33.47 18.25 25.68
CA ILE A 706 33.82 17.67 26.98
C ILE A 706 32.89 16.52 27.34
N LEU A 707 33.44 15.52 28.04
CA LEU A 707 32.67 14.52 28.77
C LEU A 707 32.68 14.93 30.25
N ALA A 708 31.54 15.39 30.74
CA ALA A 708 31.37 15.70 32.16
C ALA A 708 30.62 14.56 32.84
N PHE A 709 31.19 14.03 33.92
CA PHE A 709 30.55 13.03 34.76
C PHE A 709 30.55 13.52 36.22
N GLY A 710 29.41 13.42 36.91
CA GLY A 710 29.34 13.71 38.35
C GLY A 710 28.17 13.01 39.03
N ALA A 711 28.34 12.71 40.31
CA ALA A 711 27.36 11.94 41.06
C ALA A 711 27.31 12.42 42.51
N ALA A 712 26.10 12.67 43.02
CA ALA A 712 25.90 13.25 44.34
C ALA A 712 26.34 12.33 45.49
N ALA A 713 26.20 11.01 45.32
CA ALA A 713 26.59 10.01 46.32
C ALA A 713 27.95 9.34 46.05
N GLY A 714 28.58 9.62 44.90
CA GLY A 714 29.86 9.03 44.49
C GLY A 714 29.78 8.23 43.19
N SER A 715 30.95 7.74 42.73
CA SER A 715 31.12 7.04 41.46
C SER A 715 32.08 5.85 41.58
N VAL A 716 31.94 4.87 40.69
CA VAL A 716 32.66 3.60 40.78
C VAL A 716 33.15 3.18 39.40
N ASN A 717 34.46 2.98 39.26
CA ASN A 717 35.11 2.48 38.04
C ASN A 717 35.82 1.16 38.35
N LEU A 718 35.23 0.03 37.95
CA LEU A 718 35.74 -1.31 38.27
C LEU A 718 36.02 -2.10 37.01
N THR A 719 37.12 -2.85 36.99
CA THR A 719 37.44 -3.80 35.94
C THR A 719 38.21 -4.98 36.54
N PRO A 720 37.91 -6.22 36.13
CA PRO A 720 38.66 -7.40 36.58
C PRO A 720 40.04 -7.53 35.91
N LYS A 721 40.33 -6.68 34.92
CA LYS A 721 41.60 -6.70 34.18
C LYS A 721 42.32 -5.36 34.38
N THR A 722 42.70 -4.71 33.28
CA THR A 722 43.49 -3.49 33.32
C THR A 722 42.59 -2.26 33.34
N HIS A 723 42.86 -1.34 34.27
CA HIS A 723 42.36 0.03 34.24
C HIS A 723 43.51 0.96 33.84
N VAL A 724 43.30 1.82 32.84
CA VAL A 724 44.31 2.78 32.38
C VAL A 724 43.73 4.18 32.45
N THR A 725 44.44 5.08 33.13
CA THR A 725 44.20 6.53 33.09
C THR A 725 45.41 7.19 32.45
N TYR A 726 45.19 7.97 31.39
CA TYR A 726 46.24 8.69 30.67
C TYR A 726 45.71 10.07 30.28
N ALA A 727 46.53 11.10 30.45
CA ALA A 727 46.29 12.42 29.91
C ALA A 727 47.60 12.95 29.31
N GLY A 728 47.51 13.65 28.17
CA GLY A 728 48.68 14.25 27.52
C GLY A 728 49.24 15.48 28.24
N GLN A 729 48.45 16.06 29.17
CA GLN A 729 48.82 17.21 29.99
C GLN A 729 48.89 16.81 31.46
N ASN A 730 47.74 16.70 32.16
CA ASN A 730 47.68 16.54 33.61
C ASN A 730 46.70 15.43 34.03
N ILE A 731 47.06 14.68 35.08
CA ILE A 731 46.16 13.80 35.84
C ILE A 731 46.18 14.29 37.29
N ASP A 732 45.06 14.84 37.75
CA ASP A 732 44.92 15.36 39.12
C ASP A 732 44.01 14.45 39.94
N GLN A 733 44.53 13.91 41.05
CA GLN A 733 43.76 13.13 42.02
C GLN A 733 43.71 13.90 43.34
N VAL A 734 42.57 14.54 43.60
CA VAL A 734 42.38 15.43 44.76
C VAL A 734 41.27 14.86 45.63
N ALA A 735 41.52 14.78 46.94
CA ALA A 735 40.54 14.39 47.94
C ALA A 735 40.64 15.32 49.15
N GLN A 736 39.50 15.87 49.60
CA GLN A 736 39.45 16.77 50.77
C GLN A 736 39.83 16.07 52.08
N GLN A 737 39.59 14.77 52.18
CA GLN A 737 39.88 13.99 53.37
C GLN A 737 41.04 13.02 53.15
N HIS A 738 40.81 11.94 52.39
CA HIS A 738 41.76 10.83 52.29
C HIS A 738 41.97 10.42 50.83
N LEU A 739 43.23 10.27 50.43
CA LEU A 739 43.64 9.60 49.21
C LEU A 739 44.33 8.28 49.60
N GLN A 740 43.79 7.16 49.14
CA GLN A 740 44.34 5.82 49.43
C GLN A 740 44.75 5.13 48.12
N LEU A 741 46.01 4.72 48.03
CA LEU A 741 46.56 3.97 46.91
C LEU A 741 47.04 2.61 47.45
N THR A 742 46.57 1.51 46.86
CA THR A 742 46.87 0.15 47.33
C THR A 742 47.16 -0.77 46.16
N SER A 743 48.16 -1.64 46.31
CA SER A 743 48.47 -2.70 45.35
C SER A 743 48.70 -4.01 46.09
N GLY A 744 48.10 -5.10 45.61
CA GLY A 744 48.26 -6.42 46.21
C GLY A 744 49.61 -7.09 45.92
N GLN A 745 50.39 -6.56 44.96
CA GLN A 745 51.73 -7.08 44.63
C GLN A 745 52.79 -5.98 44.65
N ARG A 746 52.83 -5.12 43.63
CA ARG A 746 53.84 -4.05 43.52
C ARG A 746 53.22 -2.68 43.30
N PHE A 747 53.81 -1.66 43.90
CA PHE A 747 53.51 -0.26 43.61
C PHE A 747 54.77 0.39 43.01
N ASN A 748 54.66 0.89 41.78
CA ASN A 748 55.75 1.56 41.09
C ASN A 748 55.41 3.03 40.87
N ALA A 749 56.26 3.94 41.33
CA ALA A 749 56.16 5.37 41.07
C ALA A 749 57.42 5.87 40.35
N PHE A 750 57.25 6.50 39.19
CA PHE A 750 58.35 7.02 38.36
C PHE A 750 58.04 8.46 37.95
N ALA A 751 59.06 9.32 37.96
CA ALA A 751 58.95 10.70 37.48
C ALA A 751 60.18 11.08 36.66
N GLY A 752 59.98 11.79 35.54
CA GLY A 752 61.07 12.16 34.62
C GLY A 752 61.88 13.40 35.03
N GLN A 753 61.28 14.30 35.82
CA GLN A 753 61.89 15.57 36.23
C GLN A 753 62.08 15.68 37.76
N GLY A 754 61.20 15.04 38.54
CA GLY A 754 61.30 15.04 40.00
C GLY A 754 60.09 14.41 40.67
N MET A 755 60.27 13.91 41.89
CA MET A 755 59.20 13.39 42.76
C MET A 755 59.24 14.17 44.08
N HIS A 756 58.13 14.80 44.44
CA HIS A 756 58.00 15.58 45.67
C HIS A 756 57.02 14.90 46.62
N LEU A 757 57.46 14.63 47.85
CA LEU A 757 56.61 14.15 48.94
C LEU A 757 56.61 15.21 50.04
N PHE A 758 55.44 15.77 50.34
CA PHE A 758 55.28 16.82 51.33
C PHE A 758 54.16 16.45 52.31
N ALA A 759 54.40 16.65 53.60
CA ALA A 759 53.40 16.48 54.65
C ALA A 759 53.51 17.64 55.65
N ARG A 760 52.42 18.40 55.83
CA ARG A 760 52.33 19.47 56.84
C ARG A 760 52.19 18.93 58.27
N GLY A 761 51.43 17.83 58.42
CA GLY A 761 51.00 17.28 59.71
C GLY A 761 51.89 16.16 60.24
N GLN A 762 51.30 14.97 60.48
CA GLN A 762 51.86 13.76 61.12
C GLN A 762 53.13 13.15 60.47
N GLY A 763 53.82 13.88 59.59
CA GLY A 763 55.08 13.49 58.95
C GLY A 763 54.91 12.50 57.79
N ILE A 764 56.05 12.06 57.25
CA ILE A 764 56.15 11.01 56.23
C ILE A 764 56.74 9.76 56.90
N GLN A 765 56.09 8.61 56.71
CA GLN A 765 56.57 7.31 57.21
C GLN A 765 56.85 6.38 56.02
N ALA A 766 58.06 5.83 55.96
CA ALA A 766 58.47 4.82 54.99
C ALA A 766 58.98 3.59 55.75
N ILE A 767 58.26 2.47 55.65
CA ILE A 767 58.51 1.26 56.43
C ILE A 767 58.60 0.07 55.47
N ALA A 768 59.71 -0.68 55.53
CA ALA A 768 59.84 -2.00 54.91
C ALA A 768 59.75 -3.06 56.01
N ASN A 769 58.71 -3.90 55.99
CA ASN A 769 58.57 -5.00 56.96
C ASN A 769 59.55 -6.14 56.66
N GLU A 770 59.75 -6.44 55.37
CA GLU A 770 60.71 -7.40 54.87
C GLU A 770 61.52 -6.76 53.74
N GLY A 771 62.80 -7.11 53.64
CA GLY A 771 63.74 -6.50 52.70
C GLY A 771 64.26 -5.12 53.13
N PRO A 772 65.25 -4.57 52.41
CA PRO A 772 65.87 -3.30 52.78
C PRO A 772 65.02 -2.09 52.35
N LEU A 773 64.94 -1.07 53.21
CA LEU A 773 64.59 0.29 52.79
C LEU A 773 65.83 0.96 52.19
N VAL A 774 65.85 1.16 50.86
CA VAL A 774 66.99 1.76 50.15
C VAL A 774 66.70 3.22 49.80
N LEU A 775 67.51 4.14 50.33
CA LEU A 775 67.55 5.55 49.93
C LEU A 775 68.89 5.82 49.24
N GLN A 776 68.86 6.26 47.99
CA GLN A 776 70.06 6.34 47.16
C GLN A 776 70.01 7.53 46.21
N ALA A 777 71.12 8.28 46.14
CA ALA A 777 71.41 9.27 45.10
C ALA A 777 72.70 8.84 44.36
N GLN A 778 72.65 8.71 43.03
CA GLN A 778 73.76 8.14 42.24
C GLN A 778 74.68 9.19 41.61
N ALA A 779 74.11 10.34 41.21
CA ALA A 779 74.83 11.40 40.50
C ALA A 779 75.03 12.67 41.35
N ASP A 780 74.37 12.76 42.50
CA ASP A 780 74.39 13.93 43.39
C ASP A 780 74.28 13.49 44.86
N ALA A 781 74.33 14.44 45.79
CA ALA A 781 74.30 14.19 47.22
C ALA A 781 72.92 13.73 47.73
N LEU A 782 72.92 12.75 48.64
CA LEU A 782 71.79 12.50 49.52
C LEU A 782 71.82 13.53 50.66
N MET A 783 70.85 14.43 50.72
CA MET A 783 70.72 15.42 51.80
C MET A 783 69.67 14.98 52.82
N ALA A 784 70.05 14.97 54.10
CA ALA A 784 69.14 14.77 55.21
C ALA A 784 69.37 15.89 56.23
N THR A 785 68.37 16.75 56.41
CA THR A 785 68.44 17.93 57.28
C THR A 785 67.31 17.87 58.30
N ALA A 786 67.60 18.11 59.58
CA ALA A 786 66.60 18.15 60.63
C ALA A 786 66.93 19.25 61.64
N GLN A 787 65.94 20.05 62.04
CA GLN A 787 66.12 21.11 63.04
C GLN A 787 66.41 20.57 64.44
N LYS A 788 65.84 19.41 64.80
CA LYS A 788 65.97 18.81 66.15
C LYS A 788 67.08 17.76 66.23
N GLY A 789 67.26 16.95 65.20
CA GLY A 789 68.29 15.91 65.18
C GLY A 789 68.00 14.80 64.18
N ILE A 790 69.05 14.04 63.86
CA ILE A 790 69.01 12.84 63.01
C ILE A 790 69.43 11.66 63.87
N LYS A 791 68.61 10.59 63.91
CA LYS A 791 68.88 9.39 64.72
C LYS A 791 69.06 8.17 63.82
N PHE A 792 70.25 7.58 63.86
CA PHE A 792 70.51 6.25 63.32
C PHE A 792 70.57 5.26 64.48
N ALA A 793 69.79 4.18 64.41
CA ALA A 793 69.79 3.12 65.40
C ALA A 793 69.75 1.76 64.68
N ALA A 794 70.67 0.88 65.02
CA ALA A 794 70.72 -0.49 64.53
C ALA A 794 71.10 -1.41 65.70
N ASN A 795 70.51 -2.61 65.75
CA ASN A 795 70.83 -3.60 66.78
C ASN A 795 72.18 -4.29 66.54
N GLU A 796 72.64 -4.32 65.29
CA GLU A 796 73.90 -4.97 64.90
C GLU A 796 74.99 -3.93 64.61
N GLN A 797 74.86 -3.19 63.51
CA GLN A 797 75.89 -2.22 63.10
C GLN A 797 75.31 -1.02 62.36
N VAL A 798 75.93 0.14 62.56
CA VAL A 798 75.77 1.32 61.71
C VAL A 798 77.08 1.54 60.98
N VAL A 799 77.07 1.40 59.66
CA VAL A 799 78.26 1.58 58.81
C VAL A 799 78.11 2.89 58.03
N ILE A 800 79.09 3.78 58.18
CA ILE A 800 79.20 5.01 57.41
C ILE A 800 80.53 4.97 56.67
N THR A 801 80.48 5.05 55.34
CA THR A 801 81.65 4.90 54.47
C THR A 801 81.74 6.06 53.50
N GLY A 802 82.95 6.61 53.33
CA GLY A 802 83.22 7.69 52.39
C GLY A 802 84.71 7.90 52.22
N LYS A 803 85.11 8.71 51.23
CA LYS A 803 86.53 9.11 51.05
C LYS A 803 87.02 9.95 52.24
N THR A 804 86.14 10.79 52.77
CA THR A 804 86.38 11.65 53.92
C THR A 804 85.08 11.71 54.74
N LEU A 805 85.15 11.35 56.01
CA LEU A 805 84.06 11.53 56.98
C LEU A 805 84.41 12.72 57.87
N ARG A 806 83.50 13.70 57.97
CA ARG A 806 83.75 14.91 58.73
C ARG A 806 82.55 15.21 59.62
N PHE A 807 82.77 15.22 60.92
CA PHE A 807 81.82 15.64 61.94
C PHE A 807 82.27 16.99 62.48
N VAL A 808 81.39 18.00 62.47
CA VAL A 808 81.71 19.36 62.91
C VAL A 808 80.62 19.83 63.86
N ALA A 809 81.00 20.32 65.03
CA ALA A 809 80.12 21.00 65.96
C ALA A 809 80.15 22.51 65.72
N GLU A 810 79.09 23.23 66.12
CA GLU A 810 78.96 24.68 65.91
C GLU A 810 80.06 25.51 66.60
N ASP A 811 80.67 24.98 67.67
CA ASP A 811 81.77 25.61 68.41
C ASP A 811 83.14 25.53 67.68
N GLY A 812 83.17 24.90 66.51
CA GLY A 812 84.36 24.68 65.69
C GLY A 812 85.12 23.39 65.98
N SER A 813 84.72 22.61 67.00
CA SER A 813 85.30 21.28 67.25
C SER A 813 84.91 20.31 66.13
N SER A 814 85.86 19.52 65.63
CA SER A 814 85.60 18.56 64.55
C SER A 814 86.46 17.31 64.60
N ILE A 815 85.92 16.24 64.01
CA ILE A 815 86.59 14.97 63.77
C ILE A 815 86.55 14.73 62.27
N THR A 816 87.72 14.58 61.65
CA THR A 816 87.85 14.22 60.23
C THR A 816 88.58 12.89 60.11
N ILE A 817 88.02 11.95 59.34
CA ILE A 817 88.56 10.62 59.09
C ILE A 817 88.72 10.48 57.57
N GLY A 818 89.96 10.35 57.06
CA GLY A 818 90.25 10.32 55.62
C GLY A 818 91.73 10.45 55.28
N ASP A 819 92.12 10.20 54.02
CA ASP A 819 93.49 10.31 53.49
C ASP A 819 94.58 9.57 54.31
N GLY A 820 94.21 8.44 54.92
CA GLY A 820 95.13 7.57 55.67
C GLY A 820 95.29 7.93 57.16
N GLY A 821 94.51 8.87 57.72
CA GLY A 821 94.58 9.24 59.14
C GLY A 821 93.28 9.78 59.75
N ILE A 822 93.36 10.13 61.05
CA ILE A 822 92.29 10.78 61.83
C ILE A 822 92.80 12.14 62.32
N THR A 823 92.09 13.22 61.99
CA THR A 823 92.40 14.58 62.42
C THR A 823 91.33 15.06 63.40
N LEU A 824 91.77 15.41 64.61
CA LEU A 824 90.93 15.95 65.69
C LEU A 824 91.27 17.43 65.87
N HIS A 825 90.26 18.30 65.80
CA HIS A 825 90.42 19.75 65.98
C HIS A 825 89.44 20.23 67.06
N THR A 826 89.90 21.04 68.02
CA THR A 826 89.04 21.64 69.04
C THR A 826 89.60 22.99 69.50
N ASN A 827 88.72 23.94 69.80
CA ASN A 827 89.06 25.22 70.41
C ASN A 827 89.12 25.15 71.96
N GLY A 828 88.77 23.99 72.54
CA GLY A 828 88.75 23.74 73.99
C GLY A 828 89.75 22.66 74.43
N ALA A 829 89.55 22.13 75.64
CA ALA A 829 90.39 21.06 76.18
C ALA A 829 90.04 19.70 75.54
N PHE A 830 91.00 19.08 74.87
CA PHE A 830 90.88 17.69 74.41
C PHE A 830 90.99 16.72 75.60
N LYS A 831 89.93 15.95 75.87
CA LYS A 831 89.88 14.95 76.95
C LYS A 831 89.61 13.56 76.38
N ALA A 832 90.62 12.69 76.43
CA ALA A 832 90.51 11.27 76.09
C ALA A 832 90.55 10.42 77.36
N LEU A 833 89.37 10.04 77.88
CA LEU A 833 89.22 9.35 79.17
C LEU A 833 89.18 7.83 78.96
N ALA A 834 90.15 7.09 79.50
CA ALA A 834 90.22 5.62 79.45
C ALA A 834 91.06 5.05 80.62
N GLY A 835 90.87 3.76 80.95
CA GLY A 835 91.63 3.06 82.00
C GLY A 835 93.09 2.73 81.63
N ALA A 836 93.40 2.63 80.33
CA ALA A 836 94.74 2.52 79.75
C ALA A 836 94.66 2.89 78.25
N HIS A 837 95.73 3.46 77.68
CA HIS A 837 95.83 3.78 76.25
C HIS A 837 96.94 2.92 75.62
N ASP A 838 96.56 1.95 74.78
CA ASP A 838 97.48 1.05 74.09
C ASP A 838 97.58 1.46 72.61
N TRP A 839 98.76 1.89 72.16
CA TRP A 839 99.01 2.43 70.82
C TRP A 839 99.66 1.35 69.95
N GLY A 840 98.88 0.36 69.53
CA GLY A 840 99.33 -0.72 68.63
C GLY A 840 99.66 -0.26 67.19
N GLY A 841 100.16 -1.18 66.36
CA GLY A 841 100.42 -0.96 64.92
C GLY A 841 99.13 -0.85 64.08
N PRO A 842 99.22 -0.39 62.81
CA PRO A 842 98.04 -0.16 61.98
C PRO A 842 97.30 -1.46 61.66
N ALA A 843 95.98 -1.48 61.90
CA ALA A 843 95.06 -2.47 61.39
C ALA A 843 94.11 -1.79 60.39
N ALA A 844 93.85 -2.42 59.25
CA ALA A 844 93.01 -1.86 58.20
C ALA A 844 91.77 -2.72 57.99
N ASP A 845 90.60 -2.13 58.19
CA ASP A 845 89.34 -2.66 57.69
C ASP A 845 89.07 -2.08 56.30
N SER A 846 88.61 -2.92 55.37
CA SER A 846 88.21 -2.48 54.03
C SER A 846 86.70 -2.59 53.89
N ALA A 847 86.06 -1.52 53.41
CA ALA A 847 84.66 -1.50 53.09
C ALA A 847 84.46 -1.36 51.57
N ALA A 848 83.55 -2.16 51.01
CA ALA A 848 83.26 -2.14 49.58
C ALA A 848 82.65 -0.77 49.18
N ARG A 849 83.20 -0.18 48.12
CA ARG A 849 82.67 1.06 47.54
C ARG A 849 81.51 0.74 46.60
N ALA A 850 80.45 1.54 46.65
CA ALA A 850 79.38 1.44 45.67
C ALA A 850 79.90 1.81 44.27
N ASN A 851 79.65 0.96 43.27
CA ASN A 851 79.99 1.20 41.88
C ASN A 851 78.70 1.51 41.10
N PHE A 852 78.58 2.72 40.55
CA PHE A 852 77.43 3.14 39.76
C PHE A 852 77.81 3.19 38.28
N ALA A 853 77.22 2.31 37.47
CA ALA A 853 77.44 2.31 36.02
C ALA A 853 76.72 3.53 35.39
N LYS A 854 77.43 4.30 34.57
CA LYS A 854 76.83 5.37 33.74
C LYS A 854 76.45 4.80 32.38
N THR A 855 75.15 4.70 32.10
CA THR A 855 74.63 4.38 30.77
C THR A 855 73.89 5.60 30.21
N PRO A 856 74.08 6.00 28.94
CA PRO A 856 73.43 7.19 28.37
C PRO A 856 71.90 7.04 28.25
N THR A 857 71.15 8.14 28.37
CA THR A 857 69.68 8.18 28.18
C THR A 857 69.27 8.58 26.76
N ASP A 858 70.05 8.17 25.77
CA ASP A 858 69.88 8.55 24.36
C ASP A 858 68.54 8.04 23.78
N GLN A 859 67.80 8.89 23.05
CA GLN A 859 66.51 8.53 22.42
C GLN A 859 66.42 8.90 20.94
N ARG A 860 65.50 8.26 20.20
CA ARG A 860 65.07 8.60 18.83
C ARG A 860 63.55 8.61 18.76
N PHE A 861 62.97 9.57 18.04
CA PHE A 861 61.52 9.66 17.83
C PHE A 861 61.16 9.21 16.42
N ARG A 862 60.04 8.49 16.26
CA ARG A 862 59.56 8.06 14.93
C ARG A 862 58.31 8.85 14.53
N ALA A 863 58.41 9.64 13.46
CA ALA A 863 57.30 10.41 12.91
C ALA A 863 56.55 9.60 11.82
N HIS A 864 55.22 9.68 11.84
CA HIS A 864 54.34 9.08 10.84
C HIS A 864 53.16 10.03 10.57
N TYR A 865 52.56 9.92 9.39
CA TYR A 865 51.34 10.67 9.05
C TYR A 865 50.11 9.93 9.61
N THR A 866 49.15 10.69 10.15
CA THR A 866 47.82 10.15 10.52
C THR A 866 47.11 9.71 9.25
N GLY A 867 46.97 8.40 9.05
CA GLY A 867 46.17 7.83 7.95
C GLY A 867 44.72 7.61 8.35
N ASP A 868 43.80 7.75 7.40
CA ASP A 868 42.45 7.21 7.52
C ASP A 868 42.52 5.70 7.81
N THR A 869 41.59 5.21 8.62
CA THR A 869 41.65 4.02 9.48
C THR A 869 41.90 2.64 8.85
N GLU A 870 42.33 2.53 7.58
CA GLU A 870 42.59 1.24 6.91
C GLU A 870 43.89 1.16 6.07
N ALA A 871 44.71 2.21 6.00
CA ALA A 871 45.99 2.17 5.27
C ALA A 871 47.21 1.86 6.18
N PRO A 872 48.26 1.15 5.69
CA PRO A 872 49.49 0.93 6.46
C PRO A 872 50.18 2.25 6.84
N ILE A 873 50.71 2.32 8.06
CA ILE A 873 51.35 3.52 8.64
C ILE A 873 52.39 4.08 7.66
N THR A 874 52.14 5.28 7.13
CA THR A 874 53.09 5.97 6.27
C THR A 874 54.04 6.79 7.12
N TYR A 875 55.30 6.36 7.21
CA TYR A 875 56.32 7.08 7.96
C TYR A 875 56.67 8.41 7.29
N ALA A 876 56.89 9.44 8.10
CA ALA A 876 57.31 10.76 7.63
C ALA A 876 58.82 10.73 7.32
N ALA A 877 59.21 9.98 6.29
CA ALA A 877 60.60 9.80 5.88
C ALA A 877 61.20 11.07 5.26
N ASN A 878 62.49 11.31 5.50
CA ASN A 878 63.29 12.41 4.95
C ASN A 878 62.74 13.83 5.22
N GLN A 879 61.86 13.97 6.21
CA GLN A 879 61.27 15.26 6.55
C GLN A 879 62.21 16.09 7.44
N PRO A 880 62.43 17.38 7.12
CA PRO A 880 63.12 18.28 8.01
C PRO A 880 62.36 18.38 9.34
N HIS A 881 63.09 18.23 10.43
CA HIS A 881 62.56 18.40 11.77
C HIS A 881 63.41 19.38 12.57
N ASP A 882 62.78 20.04 13.53
CA ASP A 882 63.44 20.84 14.56
C ASP A 882 62.91 20.37 15.91
N ILE A 883 63.77 19.65 16.63
CA ILE A 883 63.50 19.22 17.99
C ILE A 883 63.98 20.34 18.91
N ARG A 884 63.05 20.94 19.64
CA ARG A 884 63.34 21.95 20.66
C ARG A 884 63.25 21.32 22.03
N LEU A 885 64.34 21.39 22.77
CA LEU A 885 64.39 20.99 24.18
C LEU A 885 64.08 22.20 25.09
N PRO A 886 63.67 21.96 26.35
CA PRO A 886 63.28 23.01 27.28
C PRO A 886 64.42 23.98 27.65
N ASP A 887 65.69 23.59 27.50
CA ASP A 887 66.86 24.47 27.69
C ASP A 887 67.12 25.40 26.50
N GLY A 888 66.24 25.38 25.50
CA GLY A 888 66.38 26.18 24.29
C GLY A 888 67.31 25.57 23.25
N SER A 889 67.94 24.43 23.52
CA SER A 889 68.72 23.72 22.51
C SER A 889 67.80 23.20 21.39
N ARG A 890 68.32 23.27 20.17
CA ARG A 890 67.58 22.94 18.94
C ARG A 890 68.38 21.94 18.14
N ILE A 891 67.77 20.81 17.83
CA ILE A 891 68.35 19.79 16.97
C ILE A 891 67.55 19.81 15.67
N LYS A 892 68.17 20.39 14.64
CA LYS A 892 67.63 20.38 13.28
C LYS A 892 68.21 19.21 12.52
N GLY A 893 67.36 18.37 11.96
CA GLY A 893 67.75 17.17 11.23
C GLY A 893 66.76 16.81 10.14
N LYS A 894 67.00 15.67 9.49
CA LYS A 894 66.01 15.02 8.63
C LYS A 894 65.73 13.63 9.19
N SER A 895 64.46 13.24 9.24
CA SER A 895 64.14 11.87 9.61
C SER A 895 64.71 10.89 8.58
N ASP A 896 65.08 9.68 8.99
CA ASP A 896 65.56 8.64 8.08
C ASP A 896 64.44 8.00 7.24
N GLY A 897 64.77 6.99 6.42
CA GLY A 897 63.81 6.26 5.59
C GLY A 897 62.70 5.55 6.37
N GLY A 898 62.88 5.33 7.69
CA GLY A 898 61.88 4.76 8.61
C GLY A 898 61.17 5.81 9.47
N GLY A 899 61.35 7.10 9.18
CA GLY A 899 60.74 8.20 9.92
C GLY A 899 61.41 8.50 11.27
N LEU A 900 62.58 7.92 11.59
CA LEU A 900 63.29 8.15 12.85
C LEU A 900 64.10 9.46 12.79
N THR A 901 64.05 10.25 13.85
CA THR A 901 64.91 11.43 14.05
C THR A 901 66.35 11.05 14.39
N ASP A 902 67.25 12.03 14.36
CA ASP A 902 68.61 11.89 14.87
C ASP A 902 68.63 11.50 16.36
N ILE A 903 69.72 10.86 16.80
CA ILE A 903 69.88 10.46 18.22
C ILE A 903 69.96 11.72 19.06
N LEU A 904 69.00 11.89 19.95
CA LEU A 904 69.03 12.93 20.97
C LEU A 904 69.85 12.41 22.14
N LYS A 905 71.08 12.92 22.27
CA LYS A 905 71.97 12.61 23.39
C LYS A 905 71.74 13.63 24.50
N ASP A 906 71.19 13.16 25.60
CA ASP A 906 71.01 13.96 26.81
C ASP A 906 71.22 13.04 28.02
N ASN A 907 71.64 13.63 29.14
CA ASN A 907 71.82 12.95 30.42
C ASN A 907 70.56 13.03 31.30
N ALA A 908 69.49 13.69 30.83
CA ALA A 908 68.20 13.81 31.52
C ALA A 908 67.03 13.60 30.55
N MET A 909 65.92 13.02 31.06
CA MET A 909 64.69 12.87 30.28
C MET A 909 63.92 14.20 30.23
N ARG A 910 63.84 14.81 29.05
CA ARG A 910 63.16 16.11 28.84
C ARG A 910 62.00 15.96 27.87
N ILE A 911 60.98 16.81 28.04
CA ILE A 911 59.91 16.94 27.06
C ILE A 911 60.45 17.65 25.82
N ALA A 912 60.48 16.94 24.69
CA ALA A 912 60.94 17.47 23.42
C ALA A 912 59.75 17.94 22.58
N ASN A 913 59.77 19.20 22.15
CA ASN A 913 58.81 19.73 21.18
C ASN A 913 59.36 19.53 19.77
N ILE A 914 58.76 18.63 19.00
CA ILE A 914 59.22 18.24 17.68
C ILE A 914 58.36 18.93 16.62
N ASN A 915 58.95 19.87 15.89
CA ASN A 915 58.30 20.50 14.74
C ASN A 915 58.76 19.80 13.46
N MET A 916 57.83 19.17 12.77
CA MET A 916 58.06 18.59 11.44
C MET A 916 57.68 19.63 10.38
N PHE A 917 58.60 19.96 9.47
CA PHE A 917 58.34 20.90 8.39
C PHE A 917 58.08 20.15 7.10
N LYS A 918 57.06 20.58 6.35
CA LYS A 918 56.92 20.18 4.95
C LYS A 918 58.10 20.76 4.17
N LEU A 919 58.78 19.91 3.41
CA LEU A 919 59.67 20.38 2.34
C LEU A 919 58.87 21.32 1.44
N LYS A 920 59.26 22.60 1.38
CA LYS A 920 58.86 23.45 0.25
C LYS A 920 59.47 22.82 -0.99
N LEU A 921 58.61 22.34 -1.89
CA LEU A 921 59.00 21.92 -3.24
C LEU A 921 59.68 23.08 -3.97
#